data_AF-A0A2W6UL82-F1
#
_entry.id   AF-A0A2W6UL82-F1
#
_cell.length_a   1.000
_cell.length_b   1.000
_cell.length_c   1.000
_cell.angle_alpha   90.00
_cell.angle_beta   90.00
_cell.angle_gamma   90.00
#
_symmetry.space_group_name_H-M   'P 1'
#
loop_
_entity.id
_entity.type
_entity.pdbx_description
1 polymer ?
#
loop_
_entity_poly.entity_id
_entity_poly.type
_entity_poly.pdbx_seq_one_letter_code
_entity_poly.pdbx_strand_id
1 'polypeptide(L)'
;MGAVEDPADTGQAVERYRFDGIVVDALAHTLSRDGQYQSLEPKAFAVLLMLLRHADELLVRDQLLDAVWGHRHVTPGVLTRAIAQLRSVLDDHSHEPRYIQTQHGLGYRFIGKLLPPEATASSTSAAASIPASTAVELPVTAAEPAEHAIADTDQHVAPPAPPERRLSRWWREAPKLSLPAWMRSRAFLIGCALSLLLLGVGYWWWSRTPVVAGASIAVMPFSSLSDAAADRYFADGLAVEMHDALTNVPGLKVAARQLAAPAEGATDDDDVRRIGRRLGVATLLDASVRREGGRVRISARLSDTKTGFTLWAETYDREINDVFALQGEIASKVVHALLGHLPGKTSGVAQRLNPTNDVNAYDAYLRGLSLLQRPIGEAGNERAMAAFAQALAIDPRFARAQAGICRAQIARLEGVSDAGAFERARQACARAQAMDPGLREVSLAMAEIARVSGQNAQALKLYQQVIDDPALRADGLVGQARTYAALGKEEQALQSFQQAIAARPSDAQIYRLLGYHHWLRGDVPKAIDAFVTATVLQPEDSRLWGSLGGLYLAQGDTEQAGHAFNMSLSIEPNAGALTNLGTMKFDHGEYAVAAELFQQATVLEPEDYLHWGNLADALAAAPATAAQAQAPYLRAAHLAQQYVDVRRDDAYALALLSWYRANLGERARALQDLQAARALGTQAAEVALWCAQTLTLLGDKAGAHNCVESALKQGIPQQRIDALLSLQRHALVGSGVRKE
;
A
#
# COMPACT_ATOMS: atom_id res chain seq x y z
N MET A 1 -57.44 -16.89 5.38
CA MET A 1 -57.81 -15.48 5.19
C MET A 1 -57.25 -14.72 6.39
N GLY A 2 -56.56 -13.59 6.23
CA GLY A 2 -56.32 -12.82 5.01
C GLY A 2 -54.95 -12.11 4.95
N ALA A 3 -54.78 -11.35 3.87
CA ALA A 3 -53.68 -10.42 3.57
C ALA A 3 -53.38 -9.46 4.75
N VAL A 4 -52.11 -9.13 5.07
CA VAL A 4 -51.16 -8.23 4.36
C VAL A 4 -51.63 -6.78 4.36
N GLU A 5 -50.92 -5.95 5.12
CA GLU A 5 -50.60 -4.54 4.83
C GLU A 5 -49.29 -4.20 5.58
N ASP A 6 -48.40 -3.44 4.94
CA ASP A 6 -47.02 -3.16 5.35
C ASP A 6 -46.73 -1.67 5.11
N PRO A 7 -46.23 -0.90 6.10
CA PRO A 7 -45.71 0.43 5.81
C PRO A 7 -44.37 0.80 6.50
N ALA A 8 -43.47 1.31 5.65
CA ALA A 8 -42.57 2.44 5.87
C ALA A 8 -41.26 2.26 6.68
N ASP A 9 -40.17 2.13 5.91
CA ASP A 9 -39.06 3.10 5.85
C ASP A 9 -38.63 3.80 7.15
N THR A 10 -37.53 3.32 7.75
CA THR A 10 -36.72 4.08 8.70
C THR A 10 -35.34 4.37 8.11
N GLY A 11 -35.11 5.64 7.80
CA GLY A 11 -33.95 6.11 7.05
C GLY A 11 -32.59 5.87 7.74
N GLN A 12 -31.55 5.77 6.91
CA GLN A 12 -30.16 5.59 7.33
C GLN A 12 -29.70 6.69 8.31
N ALA A 13 -29.55 6.32 9.59
CA ALA A 13 -29.04 7.23 10.61
C ALA A 13 -27.52 7.39 10.50
N VAL A 14 -27.04 8.64 10.58
CA VAL A 14 -25.62 8.99 10.63
C VAL A 14 -25.02 8.53 11.97
N GLU A 15 -24.15 7.52 11.97
CA GLU A 15 -23.45 7.06 13.19
C GLU A 15 -22.39 8.08 13.65
N ARG A 16 -22.84 9.09 14.39
CA ARG A 16 -22.00 9.99 15.19
C ARG A 16 -22.24 9.75 16.67
N TYR A 17 -21.20 9.31 17.37
CA TYR A 17 -21.21 9.19 18.82
C TYR A 17 -20.66 10.47 19.45
N ARG A 18 -21.29 10.93 20.54
CA ARG A 18 -20.86 12.10 21.30
C ARG A 18 -20.88 11.80 22.79
N PHE A 19 -19.81 12.14 23.49
CA PHE A 19 -19.71 12.00 24.96
C PHE A 19 -18.61 12.93 25.48
N ASP A 20 -18.89 13.72 26.52
CA ASP A 20 -17.89 14.56 27.22
C ASP A 20 -16.89 15.33 26.33
N GLY A 21 -17.41 16.18 25.43
CA GLY A 21 -16.57 16.96 24.50
C GLY A 21 -15.93 16.15 23.36
N ILE A 22 -16.02 14.82 23.39
CA ILE A 22 -15.52 13.91 22.37
C ILE A 22 -16.62 13.64 21.34
N VAL A 23 -16.26 13.75 20.06
CA VAL A 23 -17.10 13.41 18.91
C VAL A 23 -16.39 12.34 18.09
N VAL A 24 -17.05 11.21 17.88
CA VAL A 24 -16.58 10.11 17.02
C VAL A 24 -17.53 10.02 15.83
N ASP A 25 -17.03 10.36 14.64
CA ASP A 25 -17.77 10.21 13.39
C ASP A 25 -17.33 8.90 12.73
N ALA A 26 -18.21 7.90 12.76
CA ALA A 26 -17.90 6.57 12.26
C ALA A 26 -17.72 6.53 10.74
N LEU A 27 -18.39 7.44 10.01
CA LEU A 27 -18.31 7.54 8.55
C LEU A 27 -17.06 8.29 8.10
N ALA A 28 -16.71 9.38 8.80
CA ALA A 28 -15.49 10.14 8.51
C ALA A 28 -14.22 9.53 9.12
N HIS A 29 -14.34 8.42 9.87
CA HIS A 29 -13.24 7.75 10.59
C HIS A 29 -12.44 8.71 11.49
N THR A 30 -13.12 9.72 12.07
CA THR A 30 -12.48 10.78 12.85
C THR A 30 -12.92 10.76 14.30
N LEU A 31 -11.97 11.06 15.18
CA LEU A 31 -12.22 11.39 16.58
C LEU A 31 -11.74 12.81 16.82
N SER A 32 -12.58 13.65 17.40
CA SER A 32 -12.18 14.94 17.95
C SER A 32 -12.51 15.03 19.43
N ARG A 33 -11.71 15.78 20.19
CA ARG A 33 -11.94 16.12 21.59
C ARG A 33 -11.87 17.63 21.72
N ASP A 34 -12.92 18.25 22.24
CA ASP A 34 -13.06 19.71 22.38
C ASP A 34 -12.84 20.46 21.05
N GLY A 35 -13.24 19.83 19.93
CA GLY A 35 -13.07 20.34 18.57
C GLY A 35 -11.69 20.12 17.94
N GLN A 36 -10.71 19.54 18.66
CA GLN A 36 -9.40 19.18 18.10
C GLN A 36 -9.36 17.71 17.67
N TYR A 37 -8.93 17.44 16.44
CA TYR A 37 -8.75 16.08 15.94
C TYR A 37 -7.65 15.33 16.70
N GLN A 38 -7.94 14.08 17.05
CA GLN A 38 -7.00 13.17 17.69
C GLN A 38 -6.64 12.04 16.72
N SER A 39 -5.34 11.77 16.57
CA SER A 39 -4.86 10.68 15.73
C SER A 39 -4.98 9.34 16.44
N LEU A 40 -5.48 8.31 15.74
CA LEU A 40 -5.72 6.98 16.28
C LEU A 40 -5.45 5.92 15.20
N GLU A 41 -4.84 4.79 15.56
CA GLU A 41 -4.63 3.69 14.60
C GLU A 41 -5.98 3.12 14.13
N PRO A 42 -6.15 2.76 12.83
CA PRO A 42 -7.43 2.25 12.31
C PRO A 42 -8.00 1.04 13.08
N LYS A 43 -7.12 0.18 13.63
CA LYS A 43 -7.54 -0.95 14.46
C LYS A 43 -7.94 -0.54 15.88
N ALA A 44 -7.35 0.50 16.45
CA ALA A 44 -7.83 1.09 17.70
C ALA A 44 -9.16 1.82 17.50
N PHE A 45 -9.36 2.51 16.38
CA PHE A 45 -10.64 3.14 16.02
C PHE A 45 -11.76 2.09 15.85
N ALA A 46 -11.48 0.97 15.18
CA ALA A 46 -12.42 -0.14 15.07
C ALA A 46 -12.79 -0.76 16.44
N VAL A 47 -11.84 -0.89 17.38
CA VAL A 47 -12.14 -1.30 18.77
C VAL A 47 -13.04 -0.28 19.47
N LEU A 48 -12.81 1.03 19.26
CA LEU A 48 -13.66 2.08 19.83
C LEU A 48 -15.09 2.03 19.28
N LEU A 49 -15.27 1.90 17.96
CA LEU A 49 -16.59 1.77 17.37
C LEU A 49 -17.33 0.53 17.91
N MET A 50 -16.66 -0.61 18.08
CA MET A 50 -17.26 -1.78 18.72
C MET A 50 -17.69 -1.50 20.16
N LEU A 51 -16.86 -0.82 20.94
CA LEU A 51 -17.17 -0.42 22.32
C LEU A 51 -18.32 0.60 22.41
N LEU A 52 -18.45 1.50 21.43
CA LEU A 52 -19.52 2.51 21.38
C LEU A 52 -20.86 1.94 20.89
N ARG A 53 -20.83 1.02 19.91
CA ARG A 53 -22.02 0.28 19.43
C ARG A 53 -22.61 -0.63 20.51
N HIS A 54 -21.74 -1.16 21.38
CA HIS A 54 -22.10 -2.02 22.52
C HIS A 54 -21.84 -1.28 23.86
N ALA A 55 -22.28 -0.03 23.94
CA ALA A 55 -22.17 0.76 25.17
C ALA A 55 -22.89 0.05 26.35
N ASP A 56 -22.31 0.15 27.55
CA ASP A 56 -22.73 -0.55 28.77
C ASP A 56 -22.69 -2.10 28.75
N GLU A 57 -22.41 -2.74 27.61
CA GLU A 57 -22.19 -4.19 27.47
C GLU A 57 -20.73 -4.60 27.73
N LEU A 58 -20.51 -5.83 28.21
CA LEU A 58 -19.17 -6.41 28.34
C LEU A 58 -18.81 -7.18 27.06
N LEU A 59 -17.88 -6.64 26.27
CA LEU A 59 -17.30 -7.36 25.14
C LEU A 59 -16.11 -8.21 25.60
N VAL A 60 -16.20 -9.53 25.36
CA VAL A 60 -15.15 -10.49 25.71
C VAL A 60 -13.97 -10.32 24.77
N ARG A 61 -12.74 -10.54 25.26
CA ARG A 61 -11.49 -10.34 24.48
C ARG A 61 -11.49 -11.01 23.11
N ASP A 62 -11.96 -12.26 23.04
CA ASP A 62 -11.96 -13.03 21.80
C ASP A 62 -12.97 -12.46 20.79
N GLN A 63 -14.12 -11.94 21.25
CA GLN A 63 -15.10 -11.25 20.39
C GLN A 63 -14.52 -9.96 19.81
N LEU A 64 -13.79 -9.17 20.60
CA LEU A 64 -13.10 -7.97 20.12
C LEU A 64 -11.96 -8.31 19.15
N LEU A 65 -11.24 -9.41 19.40
CA LEU A 65 -10.18 -9.89 18.51
C LEU A 65 -10.75 -10.37 17.17
N ASP A 66 -11.77 -11.22 17.18
CA ASP A 66 -12.43 -11.72 15.96
C ASP A 66 -13.13 -10.60 15.18
N ALA A 67 -13.85 -9.67 15.86
CA ALA A 67 -14.56 -8.59 15.17
C ALA A 67 -13.63 -7.60 14.47
N VAL A 68 -12.48 -7.27 15.07
CA VAL A 68 -11.58 -6.22 14.55
C VAL A 68 -10.40 -6.77 13.73
N TRP A 69 -9.93 -8.00 14.01
CA TRP A 69 -8.81 -8.63 13.30
C TRP A 69 -9.17 -9.91 12.52
N GLY A 70 -10.38 -10.45 12.70
CA GLY A 70 -10.81 -11.72 12.10
C GLY A 70 -10.12 -12.94 12.70
N HIS A 71 -10.44 -14.13 12.19
CA HIS A 71 -9.88 -15.42 12.64
C HIS A 71 -8.38 -15.64 12.30
N ARG A 72 -7.59 -14.58 12.13
CA ARG A 72 -6.13 -14.66 12.11
C ARG A 72 -5.63 -14.85 13.56
N HIS A 73 -4.64 -15.71 13.78
CA HIS A 73 -4.07 -15.91 15.12
C HIS A 73 -3.29 -14.67 15.60
N VAL A 74 -3.98 -13.72 16.24
CA VAL A 74 -3.39 -12.51 16.85
C VAL A 74 -3.13 -12.76 18.34
N THR A 75 -2.04 -12.23 18.88
CA THR A 75 -1.76 -12.34 20.32
C THR A 75 -2.59 -11.32 21.13
N PRO A 76 -3.09 -11.66 22.35
CA PRO A 76 -3.89 -10.76 23.18
C PRO A 76 -3.23 -9.41 23.54
N GLY A 77 -1.90 -9.29 23.36
CA GLY A 77 -1.17 -8.04 23.51
C GLY A 77 -1.56 -6.96 22.50
N VAL A 78 -2.08 -7.32 21.33
CA VAL A 78 -2.50 -6.34 20.30
C VAL A 78 -3.77 -5.58 20.74
N LEU A 79 -4.78 -6.29 21.24
CA LEU A 79 -5.96 -5.67 21.87
C LEU A 79 -5.56 -4.83 23.09
N THR A 80 -4.58 -5.29 23.88
CA THR A 80 -4.07 -4.54 25.04
C THR A 80 -3.42 -3.21 24.62
N ARG A 81 -2.67 -3.19 23.51
CA ARG A 81 -2.10 -1.96 22.94
C ARG A 81 -3.18 -1.02 22.41
N ALA A 82 -4.17 -1.55 21.68
CA ALA A 82 -5.29 -0.75 21.16
C ALA A 82 -6.04 -0.04 22.30
N ILE A 83 -6.35 -0.74 23.39
CA ILE A 83 -7.00 -0.15 24.57
C ILE A 83 -6.09 0.89 25.27
N ALA A 84 -4.78 0.68 25.31
CA ALA A 84 -3.85 1.67 25.87
C ALA A 84 -3.82 2.97 25.04
N GLN A 85 -3.81 2.86 23.71
CA GLN A 85 -3.88 4.01 22.81
C GLN A 85 -5.22 4.75 22.94
N LEU A 86 -6.34 4.02 22.99
CA LEU A 86 -7.65 4.60 23.24
C LEU A 86 -7.70 5.38 24.55
N ARG A 87 -7.15 4.82 25.62
CA ARG A 87 -7.08 5.52 26.90
C ARG A 87 -6.26 6.81 26.83
N SER A 88 -5.12 6.81 26.13
CA SER A 88 -4.31 8.01 25.93
C SER A 88 -5.03 9.11 25.15
N VAL A 89 -5.85 8.74 24.15
CA VAL A 89 -6.57 9.69 23.29
C VAL A 89 -7.83 10.24 23.96
N LEU A 90 -8.57 9.38 24.66
CA LEU A 90 -9.80 9.74 25.40
C LEU A 90 -9.53 10.42 26.75
N ASP A 91 -8.26 10.54 27.18
CA ASP A 91 -7.85 10.99 28.52
C ASP A 91 -8.45 10.13 29.66
N ASP A 92 -8.36 8.81 29.48
CA ASP A 92 -8.93 7.78 30.36
C ASP A 92 -7.81 7.02 31.11
N HIS A 93 -8.09 6.49 32.30
CA HIS A 93 -7.09 5.86 33.17
C HIS A 93 -7.47 4.42 33.53
N SER A 94 -6.48 3.51 33.61
CA SER A 94 -6.75 2.08 33.83
C SER A 94 -7.18 1.72 35.26
N HIS A 95 -6.85 2.57 36.23
CA HIS A 95 -7.20 2.38 37.65
C HIS A 95 -8.48 3.13 38.05
N GLU A 96 -8.77 4.25 37.38
CA GLU A 96 -9.96 5.08 37.57
C GLU A 96 -10.60 5.34 36.19
N PRO A 97 -11.26 4.33 35.58
CA PRO A 97 -11.77 4.44 34.22
C PRO A 97 -13.00 5.36 34.17
N ARG A 98 -12.95 6.33 33.25
CA ARG A 98 -14.01 7.27 32.89
C ARG A 98 -14.79 6.80 31.66
N TYR A 99 -14.15 6.08 30.73
CA TYR A 99 -14.78 5.61 29.49
C TYR A 99 -14.62 4.11 29.25
N ILE A 100 -13.44 3.53 29.42
CA ILE A 100 -13.18 2.11 29.11
C ILE A 100 -12.86 1.35 30.38
N GLN A 101 -13.82 0.60 30.90
CA GLN A 101 -13.62 -0.28 32.05
C GLN A 101 -12.97 -1.60 31.62
N THR A 102 -11.90 -2.01 32.30
CA THR A 102 -11.30 -3.34 32.12
C THR A 102 -11.88 -4.33 33.12
N GLN A 103 -12.53 -5.39 32.62
CA GLN A 103 -13.00 -6.48 33.46
C GLN A 103 -11.97 -7.61 33.43
N HIS A 104 -11.21 -7.72 34.52
CA HIS A 104 -10.03 -8.57 34.62
C HIS A 104 -10.33 -10.04 34.25
N GLY A 105 -9.55 -10.58 33.32
CA GLY A 105 -9.70 -11.95 32.82
C GLY A 105 -10.77 -12.14 31.73
N LEU A 106 -11.66 -11.17 31.51
CA LEU A 106 -12.81 -11.32 30.59
C LEU A 106 -12.73 -10.40 29.37
N GLY A 107 -12.66 -9.08 29.55
CA GLY A 107 -13.01 -8.15 28.48
C GLY A 107 -12.93 -6.67 28.83
N TYR A 108 -13.59 -5.87 28.00
CA TYR A 108 -13.69 -4.42 28.11
C TYR A 108 -15.15 -3.99 27.93
N ARG A 109 -15.53 -2.92 28.64
CA ARG A 109 -16.85 -2.31 28.55
C ARG A 109 -16.71 -0.80 28.41
N PHE A 110 -17.50 -0.19 27.54
CA PHE A 110 -17.67 1.26 27.53
C PHE A 110 -18.66 1.67 28.62
N ILE A 111 -18.28 2.64 29.44
CA ILE A 111 -19.05 3.17 30.58
C ILE A 111 -19.29 4.69 30.47
N GLY A 112 -18.91 5.29 29.33
CA GLY A 112 -19.16 6.70 29.04
C GLY A 112 -20.62 6.94 28.70
N LYS A 113 -21.19 8.05 29.18
CA LYS A 113 -22.58 8.41 28.85
C LYS A 113 -22.66 9.01 27.44
N LEU A 114 -23.20 8.24 26.49
CA LEU A 114 -23.50 8.73 25.15
C LEU A 114 -24.60 9.80 25.19
N LEU A 115 -24.42 10.86 24.39
CA LEU A 115 -25.41 11.89 24.14
C LEU A 115 -26.27 11.50 22.93
N PRO A 116 -27.60 11.74 22.96
CA PRO A 116 -28.46 11.45 21.82
C PRO A 116 -28.11 12.32 20.60
N PRO A 117 -28.36 11.83 19.38
CA PRO A 117 -28.15 12.61 18.16
C PRO A 117 -29.10 13.81 18.11
N GLU A 118 -28.56 15.00 17.87
CA GLU A 118 -29.36 16.21 17.65
C GLU A 118 -30.10 16.12 16.31
N ALA A 119 -31.41 16.37 16.33
CA ALA A 119 -32.19 16.58 15.12
C ALA A 119 -31.71 17.87 14.43
N THR A 120 -31.33 17.78 13.16
CA THR A 120 -30.82 18.90 12.36
C THR A 120 -31.88 19.99 12.15
N ALA A 121 -31.86 21.02 12.98
CA ALA A 121 -32.58 22.27 12.75
C ALA A 121 -31.83 23.13 11.72
N SER A 122 -32.54 23.60 10.70
CA SER A 122 -31.98 24.40 9.61
C SER A 122 -31.47 25.77 10.10
N SER A 123 -30.20 26.08 9.86
CA SER A 123 -29.62 27.40 10.16
C SER A 123 -29.57 28.30 8.92
N THR A 124 -30.61 29.13 8.80
CA THR A 124 -30.64 30.24 7.83
C THR A 124 -29.78 31.41 8.35
N SER A 125 -28.84 31.85 7.52
CA SER A 125 -28.30 33.23 7.41
C SER A 125 -27.91 34.06 8.66
N ALA A 126 -26.67 34.58 8.57
CA ALA A 126 -26.21 35.91 9.00
C ALA A 126 -25.62 36.16 10.41
N ALA A 127 -24.39 36.69 10.35
CA ALA A 127 -23.85 37.81 11.12
C ALA A 127 -23.79 37.72 12.66
N ALA A 128 -22.57 37.50 13.16
CA ALA A 128 -22.23 37.80 14.55
C ALA A 128 -22.03 39.30 14.78
N SER A 129 -22.80 39.87 15.70
CA SER A 129 -22.45 41.08 16.46
C SER A 129 -22.95 40.93 17.90
N ILE A 130 -22.16 41.41 18.86
CA ILE A 130 -22.14 40.99 20.27
C ILE A 130 -22.98 41.97 21.18
N PRO A 131 -23.03 41.82 22.53
CA PRO A 131 -24.02 41.10 23.35
C PRO A 131 -24.94 42.01 24.23
N ALA A 132 -25.89 41.38 24.94
CA ALA A 132 -26.51 41.73 26.26
C ALA A 132 -27.99 41.24 26.28
N SER A 133 -28.70 41.02 27.40
CA SER A 133 -28.42 40.74 28.82
C SER A 133 -29.80 40.52 29.49
N THR A 134 -29.91 39.64 30.51
CA THR A 134 -31.04 39.57 31.50
C THR A 134 -32.46 39.29 30.93
N ALA A 135 -33.46 38.71 31.60
CA ALA A 135 -33.72 38.20 32.96
C ALA A 135 -34.73 37.00 32.85
N VAL A 136 -34.83 36.02 33.78
CA VAL A 136 -35.78 35.96 34.95
C VAL A 136 -37.23 36.38 34.55
N GLU A 137 -38.32 35.62 34.73
CA GLU A 137 -38.76 34.77 35.87
C GLU A 137 -39.90 33.76 35.48
N LEU A 138 -40.25 32.82 36.38
CA LEU A 138 -41.42 31.90 36.31
C LEU A 138 -42.68 32.55 36.96
N PRO A 139 -43.94 32.12 36.70
CA PRO A 139 -44.57 31.09 37.58
C PRO A 139 -45.73 30.18 37.00
N VAL A 140 -45.85 28.96 37.55
CA VAL A 140 -46.99 28.32 38.30
C VAL A 140 -48.46 28.69 37.89
N THR A 141 -49.48 27.81 37.68
CA THR A 141 -49.89 26.55 38.37
C THR A 141 -50.76 25.57 37.53
N ALA A 142 -50.78 24.28 37.93
CA ALA A 142 -51.85 23.23 38.00
C ALA A 142 -53.25 23.33 37.33
N ALA A 143 -53.77 22.18 36.85
CA ALA A 143 -54.88 21.42 37.49
C ALA A 143 -55.17 20.04 36.84
N GLU A 144 -55.29 18.98 37.64
CA GLU A 144 -56.02 17.74 37.30
C GLU A 144 -57.52 17.89 37.66
N PRO A 145 -58.40 16.93 37.29
CA PRO A 145 -58.73 15.88 38.27
C PRO A 145 -58.94 14.47 37.68
N ALA A 146 -59.00 13.47 38.58
CA ALA A 146 -59.07 12.04 38.28
C ALA A 146 -60.45 11.40 38.61
N GLU A 147 -60.67 10.16 38.13
CA GLU A 147 -61.38 9.03 38.79
C GLU A 147 -61.18 7.76 37.91
N HIS A 148 -60.52 6.68 38.36
CA HIS A 148 -61.01 5.54 39.17
C HIS A 148 -62.19 4.76 38.53
N ALA A 149 -62.23 3.42 38.42
CA ALA A 149 -61.34 2.33 38.87
C ALA A 149 -61.37 1.17 37.81
N ILE A 150 -60.71 0.00 37.93
CA ILE A 150 -60.96 -1.11 38.87
C ILE A 150 -59.75 -2.07 38.93
N ALA A 151 -59.40 -2.48 40.17
CA ALA A 151 -58.73 -3.70 40.65
C ALA A 151 -57.84 -4.60 39.71
N ASP A 152 -56.54 -4.58 39.99
CA ASP A 152 -55.83 -5.65 40.74
C ASP A 152 -56.07 -7.13 40.35
N THR A 153 -55.02 -7.82 39.87
CA THR A 153 -54.47 -9.04 40.51
C THR A 153 -53.06 -9.32 39.97
N ASP A 154 -52.08 -9.36 40.87
CA ASP A 154 -50.71 -9.81 40.61
C ASP A 154 -50.64 -11.34 40.38
N GLN A 155 -50.00 -11.80 39.29
CA GLN A 155 -49.41 -13.14 39.27
C GLN A 155 -48.34 -13.35 38.18
N HIS A 156 -47.08 -13.43 38.63
CA HIS A 156 -45.96 -13.94 37.83
C HIS A 156 -46.18 -15.39 37.41
N VAL A 157 -46.05 -15.68 36.10
CA VAL A 157 -45.72 -17.01 35.59
C VAL A 157 -44.60 -16.87 34.56
N ALA A 158 -43.47 -17.55 34.81
CA ALA A 158 -42.29 -17.47 33.95
C ALA A 158 -42.42 -18.36 32.68
N PRO A 159 -42.02 -17.87 31.50
CA PRO A 159 -41.84 -18.70 30.32
C PRO A 159 -40.57 -19.59 30.41
N PRO A 160 -40.44 -20.65 29.60
CA PRO A 160 -39.80 -21.89 30.03
C PRO A 160 -38.29 -21.98 29.82
N ALA A 161 -37.64 -22.77 30.68
CA ALA A 161 -36.22 -23.13 30.55
C ALA A 161 -35.94 -24.04 29.33
N PRO A 162 -34.75 -23.93 28.70
CA PRO A 162 -34.33 -24.83 27.62
C PRO A 162 -34.14 -26.28 28.10
N PRO A 163 -34.30 -27.29 27.22
CA PRO A 163 -34.50 -28.67 27.63
C PRO A 163 -33.25 -29.38 28.17
N GLU A 164 -33.32 -29.84 29.43
CA GLU A 164 -32.34 -30.77 30.01
C GLU A 164 -32.32 -32.14 29.29
N ARG A 165 -31.48 -32.28 28.27
CA ARG A 165 -31.18 -33.61 27.70
C ARG A 165 -30.13 -34.34 28.53
N ARG A 166 -30.64 -35.04 29.55
CA ARG A 166 -30.00 -36.12 30.33
C ARG A 166 -28.80 -36.76 29.64
N LEU A 167 -27.59 -36.45 30.10
CA LEU A 167 -26.46 -37.38 29.97
C LEU A 167 -26.77 -38.59 30.86
N SER A 168 -27.25 -39.65 30.23
CA SER A 168 -27.67 -40.88 30.89
C SER A 168 -26.51 -41.52 31.67
N ARG A 169 -26.83 -42.11 32.83
CA ARG A 169 -25.85 -42.75 33.73
C ARG A 169 -25.50 -44.19 33.32
N TRP A 170 -25.41 -44.49 32.03
CA TRP A 170 -25.25 -45.85 31.49
C TRP A 170 -23.81 -46.38 31.48
N TRP A 171 -22.81 -45.51 31.68
CA TRP A 171 -21.39 -45.90 31.70
C TRP A 171 -20.90 -46.50 33.03
N ARG A 172 -21.77 -46.61 34.04
CA ARG A 172 -21.40 -47.15 35.37
C ARG A 172 -21.62 -48.66 35.53
N GLU A 173 -22.23 -49.32 34.55
CA GLU A 173 -22.41 -50.78 34.50
C GLU A 173 -22.09 -51.35 33.11
N ALA A 174 -20.82 -51.23 32.69
CA ALA A 174 -20.32 -52.01 31.57
C ALA A 174 -20.06 -53.46 32.03
N PRO A 175 -20.56 -54.50 31.32
CA PRO A 175 -20.30 -55.88 31.68
C PRO A 175 -18.79 -56.19 31.58
N LYS A 176 -18.25 -56.84 32.62
CA LYS A 176 -16.83 -57.26 32.67
C LYS A 176 -16.57 -58.41 31.70
N LEU A 177 -16.39 -58.10 30.41
CA LEU A 177 -15.83 -59.03 29.44
C LEU A 177 -14.38 -59.32 29.81
N SER A 178 -14.16 -60.46 30.49
CA SER A 178 -12.84 -61.00 30.80
C SER A 178 -12.17 -61.52 29.53
N LEU A 179 -11.53 -60.63 28.78
CA LEU A 179 -10.62 -61.01 27.69
C LEU A 179 -9.55 -61.99 28.25
N PRO A 180 -9.32 -63.13 27.59
CA PRO A 180 -8.39 -64.14 28.08
C PRO A 180 -6.97 -63.59 28.16
N ALA A 181 -6.20 -64.08 29.13
CA ALA A 181 -4.94 -63.47 29.57
C ALA A 181 -3.92 -63.21 28.44
N TRP A 182 -3.90 -64.05 27.40
CA TRP A 182 -2.99 -63.93 26.26
C TRP A 182 -3.25 -62.69 25.36
N MET A 183 -4.46 -62.12 25.35
CA MET A 183 -4.75 -60.90 24.60
C MET A 183 -4.27 -59.63 25.34
N ARG A 184 -4.27 -59.64 26.68
CA ARG A 184 -3.79 -58.50 27.49
C ARG A 184 -2.31 -58.22 27.25
N SER A 185 -1.49 -59.26 27.16
CA SER A 185 -0.06 -59.15 26.86
C SER A 185 0.21 -58.50 25.50
N ARG A 186 -0.58 -58.82 24.46
CA ARG A 186 -0.39 -58.29 23.11
C ARG A 186 -0.88 -56.84 22.98
N ALA A 187 -1.99 -56.49 23.63
CA ALA A 187 -2.46 -55.10 23.69
C ALA A 187 -1.47 -54.19 24.42
N PHE A 188 -0.85 -54.67 25.52
CA PHE A 188 0.19 -53.93 26.23
C PHE A 188 1.44 -53.73 25.36
N LEU A 189 1.91 -54.77 24.66
CA LEU A 189 3.05 -54.66 23.74
C LEU A 189 2.79 -53.71 22.56
N ILE A 190 1.59 -53.71 21.98
CA ILE A 190 1.20 -52.77 20.92
C ILE A 190 1.14 -51.33 21.47
N GLY A 191 0.60 -51.14 22.67
CA GLY A 191 0.60 -49.86 23.38
C GLY A 191 2.02 -49.34 23.62
N CYS A 192 2.92 -50.16 24.17
CA CYS A 192 4.32 -49.80 24.38
C CYS A 192 5.05 -49.50 23.05
N ALA A 193 4.78 -50.24 21.98
CA ALA A 193 5.36 -49.98 20.66
C ALA A 193 4.88 -48.64 20.07
N LEU A 194 3.59 -48.32 20.20
CA LEU A 194 3.04 -47.01 19.82
C LEU A 194 3.61 -45.88 20.68
N SER A 195 3.74 -46.07 22.00
CA SER A 195 4.38 -45.09 22.88
C SER A 195 5.86 -44.88 22.54
N LEU A 196 6.61 -45.94 22.25
CA LEU A 196 8.01 -45.85 21.80
C LEU A 196 8.13 -45.22 20.41
N LEU A 197 7.17 -45.43 19.52
CA LEU A 197 7.15 -44.80 18.20
C LEU A 197 6.75 -43.31 18.29
N LEU A 198 5.82 -42.94 19.16
CA LEU A 198 5.49 -41.55 19.46
C LEU A 198 6.61 -40.82 20.21
N LEU A 199 7.29 -41.49 21.15
CA LEU A 199 8.50 -40.99 21.79
C LEU A 199 9.67 -40.90 20.79
N GLY A 200 9.79 -41.84 19.84
CA GLY A 200 10.79 -41.82 18.79
C GLY A 200 10.55 -40.69 17.78
N VAL A 201 9.29 -40.47 17.37
CA VAL A 201 8.88 -39.34 16.51
C VAL A 201 9.02 -38.01 17.25
N GLY A 202 8.61 -37.94 18.52
CA GLY A 202 8.78 -36.76 19.38
C GLY A 202 10.26 -36.45 19.65
N TYR A 203 11.08 -37.46 19.91
CA TYR A 203 12.53 -37.33 20.03
C TYR A 203 13.17 -36.97 18.69
N TRP A 204 12.68 -37.45 17.54
CA TRP A 204 13.14 -37.03 16.21
C TRP A 204 12.73 -35.59 15.87
N TRP A 205 11.57 -35.13 16.33
CA TRP A 205 11.14 -33.73 16.26
C TRP A 205 11.93 -32.81 17.19
N TRP A 206 12.32 -33.29 18.38
CA TRP A 206 13.14 -32.56 19.36
C TRP A 206 14.63 -32.56 18.97
N SER A 207 15.17 -33.69 18.51
CA SER A 207 16.56 -33.84 18.04
C SER A 207 16.79 -33.30 16.63
N ARG A 208 15.73 -32.99 15.88
CA ARG A 208 15.71 -31.82 14.98
C ARG A 208 15.82 -30.53 15.82
N THR A 209 17.00 -30.36 16.40
CA THR A 209 17.50 -29.03 16.74
C THR A 209 17.28 -28.13 15.52
N PRO A 210 16.74 -26.90 15.68
CA PRO A 210 16.84 -25.92 14.62
C PRO A 210 18.34 -25.80 14.31
N VAL A 211 18.69 -25.98 13.04
CA VAL A 211 20.08 -26.01 12.55
C VAL A 211 20.86 -24.92 13.27
N VAL A 212 21.89 -25.30 14.04
CA VAL A 212 22.79 -24.35 14.69
C VAL A 212 23.14 -23.29 13.66
N ALA A 213 22.74 -22.05 13.92
CA ALA A 213 22.64 -21.02 12.90
C ALA A 213 24.04 -20.67 12.37
N GLY A 214 24.50 -21.41 11.37
CA GLY A 214 25.78 -21.18 10.71
C GLY A 214 25.82 -19.74 10.21
N ALA A 215 26.96 -19.08 10.43
CA ALA A 215 27.29 -17.70 10.14
C ALA A 215 26.19 -16.98 9.34
N SER A 216 25.33 -16.24 10.05
CA SER A 216 24.20 -15.55 9.43
C SER A 216 24.00 -14.16 10.02
N ILE A 217 23.73 -13.21 9.14
CA ILE A 217 23.76 -11.78 9.42
C ILE A 217 22.64 -11.04 8.70
N ALA A 218 22.03 -10.07 9.36
CA ALA A 218 21.29 -9.01 8.69
C ALA A 218 22.08 -7.70 8.78
N VAL A 219 22.15 -6.96 7.68
CA VAL A 219 22.72 -5.61 7.65
C VAL A 219 21.56 -4.63 7.66
N MET A 220 21.46 -3.82 8.71
CA MET A 220 20.42 -2.80 8.84
C MET A 220 20.76 -1.56 8.01
N PRO A 221 19.76 -0.76 7.59
CA PRO A 221 20.01 0.61 7.12
C PRO A 221 20.86 1.36 8.16
N PHE A 222 21.92 2.03 7.71
CA PHE A 222 22.78 2.78 8.62
C PHE A 222 22.10 4.11 8.96
N SER A 223 22.05 4.46 10.25
CA SER A 223 21.41 5.70 10.68
C SER A 223 22.30 6.91 10.37
N SER A 224 21.72 7.95 9.80
CA SER A 224 22.38 9.27 9.73
C SER A 224 22.19 9.99 11.07
N LEU A 225 23.27 10.50 11.65
CA LEU A 225 23.21 11.39 12.83
C LEU A 225 23.09 12.87 12.44
N SER A 226 22.54 13.12 11.26
CA SER A 226 22.41 14.42 10.59
C SER A 226 21.06 14.43 9.85
N ASP A 227 20.28 15.50 10.04
CA ASP A 227 19.00 15.72 9.36
C ASP A 227 19.18 16.07 7.87
N ALA A 228 20.43 16.27 7.41
CA ALA A 228 20.72 16.53 6.02
C ALA A 228 20.38 15.30 5.15
N ALA A 229 19.44 15.46 4.22
CA ALA A 229 19.09 14.43 3.25
C ALA A 229 20.29 13.88 2.46
N ALA A 230 21.37 14.68 2.34
CA ALA A 230 22.62 14.27 1.71
C ALA A 230 23.39 13.20 2.50
N ASP A 231 23.31 13.20 3.83
CA ASP A 231 23.99 12.23 4.68
C ASP A 231 23.18 10.94 4.81
N ARG A 232 21.84 11.03 4.70
CA ARG A 232 20.95 9.86 4.70
C ARG A 232 21.19 8.94 3.49
N TYR A 233 21.19 9.46 2.25
CA TYR A 233 21.45 8.59 1.08
C TYR A 233 22.84 7.95 1.14
N PHE A 234 23.81 8.65 1.73
CA PHE A 234 25.18 8.17 1.88
C PHE A 234 25.24 7.01 2.87
N ALA A 235 24.61 7.15 4.05
CA ALA A 235 24.49 6.07 5.04
C ALA A 235 23.75 4.84 4.48
N ASP A 236 22.59 5.06 3.83
CA ASP A 236 21.81 4.01 3.16
C ASP A 236 22.65 3.30 2.08
N GLY A 237 23.40 4.05 1.27
CA GLY A 237 24.27 3.53 0.23
C GLY A 237 25.42 2.67 0.77
N LEU A 238 26.06 3.10 1.88
CA LEU A 238 27.10 2.32 2.56
C LEU A 238 26.54 1.00 3.12
N ALA A 239 25.31 1.00 3.64
CA ALA A 239 24.64 -0.21 4.13
C ALA A 239 24.30 -1.18 2.98
N VAL A 240 23.86 -0.66 1.83
CA VAL A 240 23.58 -1.43 0.61
C VAL A 240 24.84 -2.11 0.07
N GLU A 241 25.93 -1.37 -0.13
CA GLU A 241 27.18 -1.95 -0.64
C GLU A 241 27.80 -2.93 0.37
N MET A 242 27.68 -2.67 1.69
CA MET A 242 28.06 -3.62 2.75
C MET A 242 27.26 -4.92 2.68
N HIS A 243 25.93 -4.85 2.55
CA HIS A 243 25.06 -6.01 2.38
C HIS A 243 25.49 -6.83 1.15
N ASP A 244 25.64 -6.20 -0.01
CA ASP A 244 25.90 -6.88 -1.28
C ASP A 244 27.30 -7.50 -1.32
N ALA A 245 28.29 -6.84 -0.71
CA ALA A 245 29.64 -7.37 -0.54
C ALA A 245 29.69 -8.57 0.41
N LEU A 246 28.86 -8.60 1.46
CA LEU A 246 28.74 -9.74 2.39
C LEU A 246 27.91 -10.90 1.81
N THR A 247 26.89 -10.63 1.00
CA THR A 247 26.02 -11.66 0.38
C THR A 247 26.85 -12.63 -0.49
N ASN A 248 27.94 -12.12 -1.05
CA ASN A 248 28.89 -12.86 -1.87
C ASN A 248 30.07 -13.48 -1.06
N VAL A 249 29.92 -13.74 0.24
CA VAL A 249 30.92 -14.44 1.08
C VAL A 249 30.55 -15.92 1.23
N PRO A 250 31.38 -16.87 0.75
CA PRO A 250 31.09 -18.29 0.89
C PRO A 250 30.96 -18.73 2.35
N GLY A 251 29.83 -19.35 2.69
CA GLY A 251 29.53 -19.83 4.04
C GLY A 251 28.82 -18.81 4.94
N LEU A 252 28.72 -17.54 4.54
CA LEU A 252 27.92 -16.52 5.22
C LEU A 252 26.51 -16.47 4.60
N LYS A 253 25.48 -16.51 5.43
CA LYS A 253 24.09 -16.28 5.01
C LYS A 253 23.70 -14.84 5.34
N VAL A 254 23.48 -14.02 4.33
CA VAL A 254 22.96 -12.65 4.53
C VAL A 254 21.44 -12.70 4.38
N ALA A 255 20.72 -12.17 5.37
CA ALA A 255 19.28 -11.96 5.24
C ALA A 255 19.01 -10.87 4.20
N ALA A 256 17.92 -11.03 3.46
CA ALA A 256 17.50 -10.06 2.48
C ALA A 256 17.39 -8.64 3.07
N ARG A 257 17.91 -7.68 2.31
CA ARG A 257 17.82 -6.24 2.54
C ARG A 257 16.43 -5.82 3.05
N GLN A 258 16.39 -5.24 4.25
CA GLN A 258 15.25 -4.46 4.71
C GLN A 258 15.39 -3.02 4.22
N LEU A 259 14.35 -2.46 3.61
CA LEU A 259 14.32 -1.10 3.07
C LEU A 259 13.63 -0.09 4.00
N ALA A 260 13.01 -0.57 5.07
CA ALA A 260 12.32 0.24 6.08
C ALA A 260 13.16 0.33 7.36
N ALA A 261 13.18 1.51 7.97
CA ALA A 261 13.73 1.71 9.30
C ALA A 261 12.93 0.93 10.37
N PRO A 262 13.51 0.62 11.54
CA PRO A 262 12.74 0.08 12.64
C PRO A 262 11.65 1.06 13.11
N ALA A 263 10.54 0.54 13.62
CA ALA A 263 9.45 1.37 14.12
C ALA A 263 9.89 2.18 15.35
N GLU A 264 9.58 3.48 15.36
CA GLU A 264 9.89 4.39 16.46
C GLU A 264 9.32 3.87 17.80
N GLY A 265 10.09 4.01 18.88
CA GLY A 265 9.69 3.60 20.23
C GLY A 265 10.03 2.16 20.64
N ALA A 266 10.81 1.41 19.85
CA ALA A 266 11.44 0.17 20.31
C ALA A 266 12.75 0.43 21.06
N THR A 267 13.05 -0.35 22.10
CA THR A 267 14.38 -0.37 22.74
C THR A 267 15.35 -1.26 21.95
N ASP A 268 16.60 -0.82 21.79
CA ASP A 268 17.66 -1.51 21.02
C ASP A 268 17.67 -3.04 21.23
N ASP A 269 17.76 -3.49 22.49
CA ASP A 269 17.91 -4.92 22.84
C ASP A 269 16.72 -5.79 22.43
N ASP A 270 15.49 -5.29 22.62
CA ASP A 270 14.29 -6.02 22.22
C ASP A 270 14.09 -5.98 20.71
N ASP A 271 14.58 -4.94 20.04
CA ASP A 271 14.56 -4.90 18.58
C ASP A 271 15.55 -5.89 17.97
N VAL A 272 16.80 -5.96 18.45
CA VAL A 272 17.81 -6.93 17.99
C VAL A 272 17.27 -8.37 18.05
N ARG A 273 16.67 -8.76 19.18
CA ARG A 273 16.07 -10.10 19.36
C ARG A 273 14.80 -10.31 18.54
N ARG A 274 14.05 -9.25 18.24
CA ARG A 274 12.83 -9.29 17.41
C ARG A 274 13.17 -9.42 15.93
N ILE A 275 14.08 -8.59 15.43
CA ILE A 275 14.60 -8.59 14.05
C ILE A 275 15.25 -9.93 13.74
N GLY A 276 16.15 -10.42 14.58
CA GLY A 276 16.81 -11.70 14.34
C GLY A 276 15.86 -12.90 14.28
N ARG A 277 14.81 -12.92 15.12
CA ARG A 277 13.73 -13.93 15.01
C ARG A 277 12.89 -13.77 13.75
N ARG A 278 12.60 -12.53 13.31
CA ARG A 278 11.84 -12.23 12.09
C ARG A 278 12.61 -12.61 10.82
N LEU A 279 13.92 -12.38 10.79
CA LEU A 279 14.79 -12.62 9.63
C LEU A 279 15.47 -14.00 9.64
N GLY A 280 15.46 -14.71 10.77
CA GLY A 280 16.12 -16.02 10.92
C GLY A 280 17.66 -15.96 10.96
N VAL A 281 18.24 -14.85 11.40
CA VAL A 281 19.70 -14.64 11.45
C VAL A 281 20.26 -14.72 12.87
N ALA A 282 21.50 -15.18 13.00
CA ALA A 282 22.23 -15.27 14.26
C ALA A 282 22.79 -13.92 14.74
N THR A 283 23.09 -13.00 13.81
CA THR A 283 23.67 -11.70 14.13
C THR A 283 23.03 -10.55 13.35
N LEU A 284 23.16 -9.36 13.92
CA LEU A 284 22.71 -8.10 13.35
C LEU A 284 23.91 -7.13 13.26
N LEU A 285 24.12 -6.52 12.10
CA LEU A 285 25.04 -5.40 11.92
C LEU A 285 24.22 -4.12 11.77
N ASP A 286 24.42 -3.21 12.70
CA ASP A 286 23.92 -1.85 12.65
C ASP A 286 25.09 -0.86 12.69
N ALA A 287 24.91 0.33 12.12
CA ALA A 287 25.89 1.40 12.23
C ALA A 287 25.23 2.77 12.15
N SER A 288 25.84 3.76 12.79
CA SER A 288 25.53 5.17 12.59
C SER A 288 26.65 5.88 11.84
N VAL A 289 26.27 6.81 10.97
CA VAL A 289 27.18 7.55 10.09
C VAL A 289 26.98 9.05 10.33
N ARG A 290 28.09 9.77 10.53
CA ARG A 290 28.15 11.23 10.56
C ARG A 290 29.25 11.69 9.62
N ARG A 291 28.91 12.61 8.72
CA ARG A 291 29.85 13.25 7.79
C ARG A 291 29.96 14.72 8.15
N GLU A 292 31.18 15.22 8.32
CA GLU A 292 31.42 16.61 8.74
C GLU A 292 32.71 17.12 8.08
N GLY A 293 32.57 18.08 7.17
CA GLY A 293 33.65 18.49 6.29
C GLY A 293 34.20 17.30 5.48
N GLY A 294 35.52 17.18 5.42
CA GLY A 294 36.22 16.06 4.77
C GLY A 294 36.37 14.79 5.61
N ARG A 295 35.65 14.64 6.74
CA ARG A 295 35.74 13.47 7.63
C ARG A 295 34.43 12.70 7.70
N VAL A 296 34.56 11.39 7.88
CA VAL A 296 33.44 10.49 8.15
C VAL A 296 33.72 9.77 9.47
N ARG A 297 32.74 9.81 10.36
CA ARG A 297 32.67 8.98 11.56
C ARG A 297 31.62 7.90 11.36
N ILE A 298 32.02 6.64 11.50
CA ILE A 298 31.13 5.48 11.49
C ILE A 298 31.24 4.77 12.84
N SER A 299 30.13 4.62 13.56
CA SER A 299 30.06 3.77 14.75
C SER A 299 29.29 2.51 14.39
N ALA A 300 30.00 1.39 14.21
CA ALA A 300 29.43 0.12 13.79
C ALA A 300 29.36 -0.88 14.96
N ARG A 301 28.30 -1.69 15.00
CA ARG A 301 28.00 -2.66 16.04
C ARG A 301 27.53 -3.97 15.43
N LEU A 302 28.11 -5.09 15.88
CA LEU A 302 27.63 -6.43 15.58
C LEU A 302 27.05 -7.05 16.84
N SER A 303 25.79 -7.48 16.80
CA SER A 303 25.06 -8.02 17.95
C SER A 303 24.55 -9.43 17.71
N ASP A 304 24.57 -10.28 18.75
CA ASP A 304 23.99 -11.62 18.75
C ASP A 304 22.47 -11.54 18.98
N THR A 305 21.69 -12.11 18.06
CA THR A 305 20.22 -11.97 18.07
C THR A 305 19.50 -12.92 19.01
N LYS A 306 20.21 -13.94 19.52
CA LYS A 306 19.65 -14.93 20.45
C LYS A 306 19.62 -14.37 21.88
N THR A 307 20.67 -13.64 22.25
CA THR A 307 20.87 -13.06 23.58
C THR A 307 20.52 -11.57 23.62
N GLY A 308 20.76 -10.85 22.52
CA GLY A 308 20.73 -9.38 22.46
C GLY A 308 22.06 -8.73 22.82
N PHE A 309 23.11 -9.49 23.18
CA PHE A 309 24.40 -8.91 23.52
C PHE A 309 25.18 -8.48 22.27
N THR A 310 25.85 -7.34 22.37
CA THR A 310 26.85 -6.89 21.39
C THR A 310 28.09 -7.80 21.42
N LEU A 311 28.46 -8.34 20.24
CA LEU A 311 29.67 -9.12 20.03
C LEU A 311 30.90 -8.19 19.91
N TRP A 312 30.75 -7.07 19.21
CA TRP A 312 31.71 -5.96 19.19
C TRP A 312 31.01 -4.67 18.76
N ALA A 313 31.52 -3.54 19.23
CA ALA A 313 31.17 -2.21 18.73
C ALA A 313 32.44 -1.37 18.62
N GLU A 314 32.62 -0.69 17.49
CA GLU A 314 33.80 0.12 17.21
C GLU A 314 33.41 1.43 16.52
N THR A 315 34.12 2.52 16.85
CA THR A 315 33.95 3.83 16.22
C THR A 315 35.20 4.18 15.43
N TYR A 316 34.99 4.45 14.15
CA TYR A 316 36.01 4.82 13.19
C TYR A 316 35.85 6.30 12.85
N ASP A 317 36.94 7.05 12.92
CA ASP A 317 37.00 8.46 12.56
C ASP A 317 38.15 8.64 11.58
N ARG A 318 37.83 8.94 10.32
CA ARG A 318 38.77 8.94 9.18
C ARG A 318 38.48 10.09 8.23
N GLU A 319 39.42 10.35 7.33
CA GLU A 319 39.13 11.20 6.18
C GLU A 319 38.18 10.45 5.23
N ILE A 320 37.34 11.20 4.52
CA ILE A 320 36.35 10.62 3.59
C ILE A 320 37.04 9.80 2.48
N ASN A 321 38.27 10.15 2.11
CA ASN A 321 39.13 9.43 1.17
C ASN A 321 39.42 7.98 1.61
N ASP A 322 39.39 7.68 2.91
CA ASP A 322 39.62 6.33 3.45
C ASP A 322 38.34 5.45 3.46
N VAL A 323 37.19 5.94 2.97
CA VAL A 323 35.89 5.25 3.16
C VAL A 323 35.89 3.81 2.64
N PHE A 324 36.58 3.51 1.54
CA PHE A 324 36.67 2.15 1.00
C PHE A 324 37.52 1.23 1.89
N ALA A 325 38.64 1.74 2.43
CA ALA A 325 39.46 1.01 3.39
C ALA A 325 38.68 0.74 4.68
N LEU A 326 37.90 1.72 5.14
CA LEU A 326 37.01 1.61 6.29
C LEU A 326 35.88 0.57 6.07
N GLN A 327 35.17 0.61 4.94
CA GLN A 327 34.18 -0.42 4.59
C GLN A 327 34.85 -1.81 4.53
N GLY A 328 36.04 -1.92 3.94
CA GLY A 328 36.82 -3.16 3.89
C GLY A 328 37.24 -3.68 5.27
N GLU A 329 37.62 -2.81 6.21
CA GLU A 329 37.95 -3.16 7.59
C GLU A 329 36.72 -3.69 8.34
N ILE A 330 35.60 -2.96 8.28
CA ILE A 330 34.33 -3.36 8.92
C ILE A 330 33.87 -4.71 8.38
N ALA A 331 33.83 -4.88 7.06
CA ALA A 331 33.42 -6.14 6.43
C ALA A 331 34.35 -7.31 6.80
N SER A 332 35.66 -7.05 6.90
CA SER A 332 36.63 -8.06 7.31
C SER A 332 36.46 -8.47 8.77
N LYS A 333 36.16 -7.53 9.68
CA LYS A 333 35.83 -7.84 11.08
C LYS A 333 34.54 -8.64 11.22
N VAL A 334 33.50 -8.29 10.46
CA VAL A 334 32.26 -9.08 10.36
C VAL A 334 32.56 -10.52 9.93
N VAL A 335 33.28 -10.71 8.82
CA VAL A 335 33.62 -12.04 8.31
C VAL A 335 34.50 -12.81 9.31
N HIS A 336 35.46 -12.16 9.96
CA HIS A 336 36.31 -12.80 10.96
C HIS A 336 35.51 -13.24 12.20
N ALA A 337 34.62 -12.39 12.72
CA ALA A 337 33.77 -12.69 13.87
C ALA A 337 32.80 -13.86 13.61
N LEU A 338 32.27 -13.98 12.38
CA LEU A 338 31.25 -14.98 12.04
C LEU A 338 31.81 -16.29 11.48
N LEU A 339 32.94 -16.26 10.77
CA LEU A 339 33.53 -17.43 10.12
C LEU A 339 34.87 -17.87 10.71
N GLY A 340 35.52 -17.08 11.57
CA GLY A 340 36.73 -17.46 12.31
C GLY A 340 38.00 -17.71 11.48
N HIS A 341 37.97 -17.46 10.17
CA HIS A 341 39.10 -17.73 9.27
C HIS A 341 40.03 -16.52 9.11
N LEU A 342 41.31 -16.82 8.85
CA LEU A 342 42.45 -15.89 8.66
C LEU A 342 42.73 -15.65 7.16
N PRO A 343 43.62 -14.70 6.78
CA PRO A 343 43.45 -13.92 5.55
C PRO A 343 43.74 -14.68 4.24
N GLY A 344 43.07 -14.24 3.17
CA GLY A 344 43.23 -14.77 1.81
C GLY A 344 41.90 -15.12 1.12
N LYS A 345 40.84 -15.41 1.88
CA LYS A 345 39.46 -15.59 1.37
C LYS A 345 38.55 -14.37 1.52
N THR A 346 38.97 -13.36 2.30
CA THR A 346 38.29 -12.06 2.47
C THR A 346 38.64 -11.03 1.40
N SER A 347 39.68 -11.26 0.60
CA SER A 347 40.21 -10.31 -0.40
C SER A 347 39.15 -9.82 -1.40
N GLY A 348 38.23 -10.69 -1.82
CA GLY A 348 37.13 -10.31 -2.70
C GLY A 348 36.10 -9.36 -2.07
N VAL A 349 35.98 -9.30 -0.74
CA VAL A 349 35.01 -8.41 -0.07
C VAL A 349 35.48 -6.97 -0.13
N ALA A 350 36.73 -6.71 0.26
CA ALA A 350 37.32 -5.37 0.18
C ALA A 350 37.41 -4.87 -1.28
N GLN A 351 37.67 -5.77 -2.24
CA GLN A 351 37.66 -5.41 -3.66
C GLN A 351 36.24 -5.04 -4.16
N ARG A 352 35.19 -5.75 -3.74
CA ARG A 352 33.79 -5.41 -4.08
C ARG A 352 33.33 -4.08 -3.48
N LEU A 353 33.88 -3.70 -2.33
CA LEU A 353 33.62 -2.43 -1.63
C LEU A 353 34.48 -1.26 -2.15
N ASN A 354 35.28 -1.46 -3.20
CA ASN A 354 36.10 -0.42 -3.82
C ASN A 354 35.74 -0.27 -5.32
N PRO A 355 34.56 0.29 -5.64
CA PRO A 355 34.02 0.33 -7.01
C PRO A 355 34.62 1.41 -7.91
N THR A 356 35.33 2.38 -7.33
CA THR A 356 36.09 3.45 -8.01
C THR A 356 37.19 3.93 -7.05
N ASN A 357 38.27 4.52 -7.57
CA ASN A 357 39.32 5.09 -6.73
C ASN A 357 39.03 6.53 -6.26
N ASP A 358 37.91 7.14 -6.67
CA ASP A 358 37.53 8.51 -6.27
C ASP A 358 36.24 8.52 -5.44
N VAL A 359 36.32 9.06 -4.23
CA VAL A 359 35.19 9.07 -3.29
C VAL A 359 34.09 10.06 -3.68
N ASN A 360 34.40 11.12 -4.43
CA ASN A 360 33.40 12.05 -4.96
C ASN A 360 32.62 11.40 -6.11
N ALA A 361 33.29 10.59 -6.95
CA ALA A 361 32.62 9.75 -7.93
C ALA A 361 31.68 8.74 -7.25
N TYR A 362 32.12 8.14 -6.15
CA TYR A 362 31.31 7.20 -5.37
C TYR A 362 30.10 7.86 -4.66
N ASP A 363 30.25 9.02 -4.03
CA ASP A 363 29.12 9.76 -3.43
C ASP A 363 28.05 10.12 -4.48
N ALA A 364 28.48 10.59 -5.65
CA ALA A 364 27.58 10.87 -6.77
C ALA A 364 26.88 9.59 -7.30
N TYR A 365 27.60 8.45 -7.34
CA TYR A 365 27.02 7.14 -7.68
C TYR A 365 26.00 6.66 -6.64
N LEU A 366 26.29 6.74 -5.34
CA LEU A 366 25.35 6.36 -4.26
C LEU A 366 24.08 7.23 -4.31
N ARG A 367 24.22 8.52 -4.60
CA ARG A 367 23.09 9.44 -4.83
C ARG A 367 22.25 8.98 -6.02
N GLY A 368 22.89 8.60 -7.13
CA GLY A 368 22.23 8.04 -8.30
C GLY A 368 21.47 6.73 -8.01
N LEU A 369 22.07 5.82 -7.24
CA LEU A 369 21.41 4.58 -6.79
C LEU A 369 20.16 4.86 -5.95
N SER A 370 20.26 5.77 -4.98
CA SER A 370 19.13 6.14 -4.11
C SER A 370 17.95 6.68 -4.93
N LEU A 371 18.23 7.57 -5.88
CA LEU A 371 17.24 8.11 -6.81
C LEU A 371 16.65 7.06 -7.77
N LEU A 372 17.44 6.07 -8.19
CA LEU A 372 16.98 4.97 -9.04
C LEU A 372 16.14 3.93 -8.29
N GLN A 373 16.38 3.74 -6.99
CA GLN A 373 15.59 2.84 -6.12
C GLN A 373 14.26 3.48 -5.68
N ARG A 374 14.24 4.80 -5.46
CA ARG A 374 13.05 5.58 -5.11
C ARG A 374 12.82 6.72 -6.13
N PRO A 375 12.48 6.42 -7.40
CA PRO A 375 12.30 7.45 -8.42
C PRO A 375 11.00 8.22 -8.18
N ILE A 376 11.10 9.48 -7.78
CA ILE A 376 9.94 10.38 -7.58
C ILE A 376 9.62 11.07 -8.91
N GLY A 377 8.53 10.65 -9.56
CA GLY A 377 8.08 11.14 -10.87
C GLY A 377 9.09 10.91 -12.01
N GLU A 378 8.80 11.45 -13.21
CA GLU A 378 9.73 11.38 -14.35
C GLU A 378 11.07 12.08 -14.02
N ALA A 379 11.01 13.20 -13.28
CA ALA A 379 12.18 13.95 -12.82
C ALA A 379 13.14 13.12 -11.95
N GLY A 380 12.67 12.05 -11.29
CA GLY A 380 13.52 11.14 -10.51
C GLY A 380 14.58 10.45 -11.37
N ASN A 381 14.20 9.97 -12.56
CA ASN A 381 15.11 9.29 -13.48
C ASN A 381 16.16 10.25 -14.06
N GLU A 382 15.76 11.48 -14.42
CA GLU A 382 16.68 12.51 -14.89
C GLU A 382 17.67 12.94 -13.79
N ARG A 383 17.22 13.08 -12.54
CA ARG A 383 18.10 13.35 -11.39
C ARG A 383 19.08 12.19 -11.14
N ALA A 384 18.63 10.94 -11.26
CA ALA A 384 19.50 9.77 -11.15
C ALA A 384 20.58 9.76 -12.26
N MET A 385 20.18 10.01 -13.51
CA MET A 385 21.10 10.15 -14.64
C MET A 385 22.12 11.27 -14.44
N ALA A 386 21.69 12.44 -13.93
CA ALA A 386 22.59 13.55 -13.64
C ALA A 386 23.63 13.19 -12.56
N ALA A 387 23.22 12.48 -11.50
CA ALA A 387 24.12 12.01 -10.45
C ALA A 387 25.14 10.98 -10.97
N PHE A 388 24.71 10.01 -11.77
CA PHE A 388 25.64 9.06 -12.42
C PHE A 388 26.55 9.74 -13.46
N ALA A 389 26.06 10.74 -14.19
CA ALA A 389 26.87 11.53 -15.12
C ALA A 389 27.93 12.36 -14.38
N GLN A 390 27.61 12.90 -13.20
CA GLN A 390 28.60 13.53 -12.32
C GLN A 390 29.66 12.52 -11.86
N ALA A 391 29.27 11.29 -11.49
CA ALA A 391 30.22 10.23 -11.14
C ALA A 391 31.20 9.92 -12.30
N LEU A 392 30.69 9.84 -13.54
CA LEU A 392 31.52 9.60 -14.74
C LEU A 392 32.36 10.81 -15.17
N ALA A 393 31.95 12.04 -14.83
CA ALA A 393 32.78 13.22 -15.06
C ALA A 393 34.02 13.25 -14.14
N ILE A 394 33.94 12.59 -12.99
CA ILE A 394 35.02 12.48 -12.00
C ILE A 394 35.87 11.22 -12.29
N ASP A 395 35.25 10.04 -12.46
CA ASP A 395 35.91 8.82 -12.93
C ASP A 395 35.29 8.31 -14.25
N PRO A 396 35.87 8.67 -15.42
CA PRO A 396 35.39 8.24 -16.73
C PRO A 396 35.41 6.74 -16.98
N ARG A 397 35.98 5.92 -16.08
CA ARG A 397 36.02 4.45 -16.19
C ARG A 397 35.01 3.76 -15.28
N PHE A 398 34.18 4.50 -14.54
CA PHE A 398 33.27 3.94 -13.54
C PHE A 398 32.06 3.21 -14.16
N ALA A 399 32.28 1.96 -14.61
CA ALA A 399 31.30 1.18 -15.36
C ALA A 399 29.95 0.98 -14.64
N ARG A 400 29.93 0.87 -13.30
CA ARG A 400 28.68 0.81 -12.51
C ARG A 400 27.83 2.08 -12.67
N ALA A 401 28.44 3.26 -12.73
CA ALA A 401 27.70 4.51 -12.95
C ALA A 401 27.11 4.56 -14.37
N GLN A 402 27.85 4.14 -15.40
CA GLN A 402 27.33 4.04 -16.77
C GLN A 402 26.22 2.98 -16.90
N ALA A 403 26.28 1.87 -16.16
CA ALA A 403 25.18 0.92 -16.02
C ALA A 403 23.95 1.57 -15.35
N GLY A 404 24.16 2.39 -14.32
CA GLY A 404 23.11 3.22 -13.69
C GLY A 404 22.38 4.13 -14.70
N ILE A 405 23.12 4.82 -15.59
CA ILE A 405 22.53 5.63 -16.67
C ILE A 405 21.71 4.76 -17.64
N CYS A 406 22.23 3.60 -18.05
CA CYS A 406 21.49 2.66 -18.90
C CYS A 406 20.14 2.27 -18.25
N ARG A 407 20.15 1.88 -16.97
CA ARG A 407 18.92 1.50 -16.24
C ARG A 407 17.94 2.65 -16.08
N ALA A 408 18.41 3.86 -15.79
CA ALA A 408 17.56 5.06 -15.71
C ALA A 408 16.94 5.43 -17.07
N GLN A 409 17.67 5.30 -18.17
CA GLN A 409 17.13 5.49 -19.53
C GLN A 409 16.09 4.41 -19.88
N ILE A 410 16.30 3.15 -19.47
CA ILE A 410 15.30 2.08 -19.63
C ILE A 410 14.03 2.39 -18.82
N ALA A 411 14.17 2.83 -17.56
CA ALA A 411 13.03 3.23 -16.74
C ALA A 411 12.24 4.40 -17.37
N ARG A 412 12.93 5.36 -18.00
CA ARG A 412 12.28 6.44 -18.76
C ARG A 412 11.60 5.95 -20.05
N LEU A 413 12.20 4.99 -20.77
CA LEU A 413 11.57 4.33 -21.92
C LEU A 413 10.28 3.57 -21.53
N GLU A 414 10.25 2.91 -20.36
CA GLU A 414 9.03 2.23 -19.88
C GLU A 414 7.95 3.21 -19.38
N GLY A 415 8.30 4.47 -19.09
CA GLY A 415 7.38 5.49 -18.55
C GLY A 415 6.94 6.58 -19.53
N VAL A 416 7.63 6.80 -20.65
CA VAL A 416 7.41 7.94 -21.55
C VAL A 416 7.25 7.49 -23.01
N SER A 417 6.23 8.00 -23.70
CA SER A 417 6.05 7.83 -25.15
C SER A 417 6.99 8.76 -25.97
N ASP A 418 8.29 8.68 -25.72
CA ASP A 418 9.32 9.43 -26.46
C ASP A 418 10.03 8.54 -27.49
N ALA A 419 9.85 8.87 -28.77
CA ALA A 419 10.46 8.16 -29.90
C ALA A 419 12.00 8.10 -29.84
N GLY A 420 12.65 9.04 -29.16
CA GLY A 420 14.11 9.06 -28.96
C GLY A 420 14.59 8.26 -27.74
N ALA A 421 13.71 7.86 -26.81
CA ALA A 421 14.12 7.21 -25.56
C ALA A 421 14.82 5.86 -25.79
N PHE A 422 14.33 5.08 -26.76
CA PHE A 422 14.90 3.77 -27.09
C PHE A 422 16.37 3.88 -27.53
N GLU A 423 16.67 4.82 -28.41
CA GLU A 423 18.02 5.00 -28.94
C GLU A 423 18.99 5.54 -27.87
N ARG A 424 18.53 6.44 -26.99
CA ARG A 424 19.33 6.91 -25.84
C ARG A 424 19.61 5.79 -24.85
N ALA A 425 18.63 4.95 -24.53
CA ALA A 425 18.82 3.77 -23.70
C ALA A 425 19.83 2.80 -24.34
N ARG A 426 19.62 2.43 -25.61
CA ARG A 426 20.52 1.56 -26.38
C ARG A 426 21.97 2.07 -26.37
N GLN A 427 22.18 3.37 -26.59
CA GLN A 427 23.52 3.98 -26.53
C GLN A 427 24.13 3.95 -25.12
N ALA A 428 23.35 4.26 -24.08
CA ALA A 428 23.83 4.22 -22.70
C ALA A 428 24.24 2.81 -22.28
N CYS A 429 23.46 1.79 -22.67
CA CYS A 429 23.75 0.38 -22.37
C CYS A 429 24.94 -0.14 -23.18
N ALA A 430 25.06 0.21 -24.46
CA ALA A 430 26.23 -0.14 -25.27
C ALA A 430 27.54 0.46 -24.71
N ARG A 431 27.50 1.68 -24.17
CA ARG A 431 28.65 2.27 -23.46
C ARG A 431 28.99 1.48 -22.19
N ALA A 432 28.00 1.10 -21.38
CA ALA A 432 28.21 0.29 -20.18
C ALA A 432 28.89 -1.06 -20.53
N GLN A 433 28.39 -1.73 -21.57
CA GLN A 433 28.96 -2.97 -22.08
C GLN A 433 30.38 -2.83 -22.63
N ALA A 434 30.71 -1.69 -23.26
CA ALA A 434 32.06 -1.41 -23.76
C ALA A 434 33.05 -1.09 -22.63
N MET A 435 32.60 -0.60 -21.47
CA MET A 435 33.44 -0.27 -20.31
C MET A 435 33.80 -1.52 -19.49
N ASP A 436 32.82 -2.36 -19.16
CA ASP A 436 33.06 -3.65 -18.50
C ASP A 436 31.98 -4.68 -18.89
N PRO A 437 32.25 -5.59 -19.85
CA PRO A 437 31.32 -6.65 -20.24
C PRO A 437 31.28 -7.82 -19.26
N GLY A 438 32.18 -7.89 -18.26
CA GLY A 438 32.22 -8.95 -17.25
C GLY A 438 31.37 -8.63 -16.01
N LEU A 439 31.04 -7.36 -15.81
CA LEU A 439 30.28 -6.86 -14.66
C LEU A 439 28.81 -7.35 -14.69
N ARG A 440 28.31 -7.84 -13.55
CA ARG A 440 26.97 -8.45 -13.47
C ARG A 440 25.85 -7.40 -13.50
N GLU A 441 26.13 -6.20 -12.99
CA GLU A 441 25.28 -5.01 -13.06
C GLU A 441 25.11 -4.54 -14.52
N VAL A 442 26.15 -4.64 -15.33
CA VAL A 442 26.10 -4.39 -16.79
C VAL A 442 25.32 -5.51 -17.49
N SER A 443 25.54 -6.77 -17.10
CA SER A 443 24.78 -7.91 -17.62
C SER A 443 23.27 -7.79 -17.34
N LEU A 444 22.89 -7.31 -16.15
CA LEU A 444 21.51 -6.99 -15.77
C LEU A 444 20.92 -5.88 -16.64
N ALA A 445 21.65 -4.77 -16.81
CA ALA A 445 21.20 -3.66 -17.63
C ALA A 445 21.07 -4.05 -19.13
N MET A 446 21.96 -4.92 -19.62
CA MET A 446 21.87 -5.52 -20.96
C MET A 446 20.70 -6.51 -21.11
N ALA A 447 20.31 -7.22 -20.04
CA ALA A 447 19.11 -8.06 -20.01
C ALA A 447 17.82 -7.21 -20.04
N GLU A 448 17.80 -6.12 -19.26
CA GLU A 448 16.69 -5.17 -19.21
C GLU A 448 16.44 -4.50 -20.57
N ILE A 449 17.48 -3.99 -21.26
CA ILE A 449 17.32 -3.41 -22.61
C ILE A 449 16.89 -4.47 -23.64
N ALA A 450 17.41 -5.71 -23.55
CA ALA A 450 16.99 -6.79 -24.44
C ALA A 450 15.50 -7.14 -24.27
N ARG A 451 15.00 -7.17 -23.02
CA ARG A 451 13.57 -7.42 -22.73
C ARG A 451 12.67 -6.34 -23.33
N VAL A 452 12.95 -5.05 -23.09
CA VAL A 452 12.12 -3.95 -23.65
C VAL A 452 12.26 -3.83 -25.18
N SER A 453 13.35 -4.33 -25.75
CA SER A 453 13.54 -4.47 -27.21
C SER A 453 12.81 -5.68 -27.82
N GLY A 454 12.06 -6.47 -27.02
CA GLY A 454 11.42 -7.71 -27.47
C GLY A 454 12.38 -8.88 -27.75
N GLN A 455 13.67 -8.74 -27.46
CA GLN A 455 14.72 -9.74 -27.66
C GLN A 455 14.71 -10.79 -26.54
N ASN A 456 13.54 -11.36 -26.26
CA ASN A 456 13.22 -12.12 -25.06
C ASN A 456 14.15 -13.33 -24.84
N ALA A 457 14.59 -14.01 -25.90
CA ALA A 457 15.53 -15.13 -25.80
C ALA A 457 16.93 -14.70 -25.32
N GLN A 458 17.40 -13.53 -25.75
CA GLN A 458 18.66 -12.94 -25.29
C GLN A 458 18.52 -12.41 -23.87
N ALA A 459 17.40 -11.76 -23.55
CA ALA A 459 17.10 -11.30 -22.19
C ALA A 459 17.13 -12.45 -21.18
N LEU A 460 16.42 -13.56 -21.44
CA LEU A 460 16.42 -14.74 -20.58
C LEU A 460 17.83 -15.34 -20.38
N LYS A 461 18.65 -15.38 -21.43
CA LYS A 461 20.05 -15.87 -21.33
C LYS A 461 20.89 -14.97 -20.42
N LEU A 462 20.75 -13.65 -20.54
CA LEU A 462 21.48 -12.68 -19.72
C LEU A 462 20.97 -12.69 -18.26
N TYR A 463 19.65 -12.75 -18.03
CA TYR A 463 19.09 -12.90 -16.68
C TYR A 463 19.57 -14.18 -15.99
N GLN A 464 19.70 -15.29 -16.71
CA GLN A 464 20.27 -16.52 -16.14
C GLN A 464 21.70 -16.33 -15.62
N GLN A 465 22.51 -15.50 -16.28
CA GLN A 465 23.85 -15.14 -15.80
C GLN A 465 23.78 -14.23 -14.57
N VAL A 466 22.83 -13.30 -14.50
CA VAL A 466 22.65 -12.41 -13.34
C VAL A 466 22.24 -13.21 -12.09
N ILE A 467 21.40 -14.24 -12.26
CA ILE A 467 20.88 -15.10 -11.17
C ILE A 467 21.97 -15.87 -10.42
N ASP A 468 23.12 -16.11 -11.07
CA ASP A 468 24.30 -16.72 -10.46
C ASP A 468 24.92 -15.84 -9.37
N ASP A 469 24.73 -14.51 -9.41
CA ASP A 469 25.19 -13.57 -8.39
C ASP A 469 24.15 -13.42 -7.27
N PRO A 470 24.42 -13.89 -6.03
CA PRO A 470 23.56 -13.68 -4.87
C PRO A 470 23.03 -12.27 -4.66
N ALA A 471 23.81 -11.21 -4.94
CA ALA A 471 23.39 -9.82 -4.69
C ALA A 471 22.35 -9.33 -5.71
N LEU A 472 22.45 -9.78 -6.96
CA LEU A 472 21.56 -9.39 -8.07
C LEU A 472 20.50 -10.44 -8.41
N ARG A 473 20.51 -11.58 -7.70
CA ARG A 473 19.62 -12.73 -7.97
C ARG A 473 18.15 -12.36 -8.05
N ALA A 474 17.67 -11.55 -7.12
CA ALA A 474 16.27 -11.12 -7.09
C ALA A 474 15.92 -10.25 -8.31
N ASP A 475 16.78 -9.31 -8.70
CA ASP A 475 16.56 -8.45 -9.87
C ASP A 475 16.59 -9.26 -11.18
N GLY A 476 17.48 -10.26 -11.27
CA GLY A 476 17.52 -11.22 -12.36
C GLY A 476 16.24 -12.06 -12.48
N LEU A 477 15.74 -12.57 -11.35
CA LEU A 477 14.50 -13.35 -11.28
C LEU A 477 13.25 -12.50 -11.61
N VAL A 478 13.19 -11.24 -11.15
CA VAL A 478 12.13 -10.29 -11.53
C VAL A 478 12.16 -10.02 -13.03
N GLY A 479 13.35 -9.80 -13.60
CA GLY A 479 13.52 -9.60 -15.03
C GLY A 479 13.09 -10.82 -15.85
N GLN A 480 13.46 -12.01 -15.41
CA GLN A 480 12.99 -13.29 -15.98
C GLN A 480 11.48 -13.44 -15.88
N ALA A 481 10.87 -13.13 -14.72
CA ALA A 481 9.42 -13.16 -14.52
C ALA A 481 8.67 -12.25 -15.49
N ARG A 482 9.08 -10.97 -15.59
CA ARG A 482 8.52 -9.99 -16.54
C ARG A 482 8.69 -10.44 -18.00
N THR A 483 9.80 -11.11 -18.34
CA THR A 483 10.03 -11.64 -19.69
C THR A 483 9.14 -12.83 -20.01
N TYR A 484 8.90 -13.73 -19.04
CA TYR A 484 7.95 -14.83 -19.21
C TYR A 484 6.50 -14.35 -19.29
N ALA A 485 6.11 -13.35 -18.49
CA ALA A 485 4.79 -12.73 -18.57
C ALA A 485 4.54 -12.14 -19.97
N ALA A 486 5.50 -11.40 -20.54
CA ALA A 486 5.43 -10.88 -21.90
C ALA A 486 5.37 -11.96 -23.00
N LEU A 487 5.82 -13.18 -22.70
CA LEU A 487 5.71 -14.37 -23.57
C LEU A 487 4.43 -15.20 -23.33
N GLY A 488 3.53 -14.77 -22.43
CA GLY A 488 2.35 -15.55 -22.02
C GLY A 488 2.68 -16.82 -21.20
N LYS A 489 3.92 -16.95 -20.71
CA LYS A 489 4.42 -18.11 -19.96
C LYS A 489 4.14 -17.97 -18.46
N GLU A 490 2.85 -18.05 -18.12
CA GLU A 490 2.31 -17.70 -16.81
C GLU A 490 2.96 -18.50 -15.66
N GLU A 491 3.05 -19.83 -15.78
CA GLU A 491 3.60 -20.69 -14.72
C GLU A 491 5.07 -20.35 -14.43
N GLN A 492 5.88 -20.14 -15.48
CA GLN A 492 7.27 -19.74 -15.32
C GLN A 492 7.42 -18.31 -14.78
N ALA A 493 6.50 -17.40 -15.13
CA ALA A 493 6.48 -16.04 -14.60
C ALA A 493 6.21 -16.04 -13.09
N LEU A 494 5.16 -16.73 -12.65
CA LEU A 494 4.80 -16.86 -11.22
C LEU A 494 5.88 -17.60 -10.43
N GLN A 495 6.47 -18.66 -10.98
CA GLN A 495 7.60 -19.37 -10.35
C GLN A 495 8.81 -18.43 -10.16
N SER A 496 9.13 -17.61 -11.17
CA SER A 496 10.24 -16.66 -11.11
C SER A 496 9.97 -15.55 -10.09
N PHE A 497 8.73 -15.03 -10.00
CA PHE A 497 8.32 -14.10 -8.93
C PHE A 497 8.43 -14.74 -7.54
N GLN A 498 7.97 -15.98 -7.34
CA GLN A 498 8.10 -16.69 -6.06
C GLN A 498 9.56 -16.88 -5.65
N GLN A 499 10.44 -17.21 -6.59
CA GLN A 499 11.88 -17.30 -6.34
C GLN A 499 12.49 -15.93 -6.01
N ALA A 500 12.04 -14.85 -6.67
CA ALA A 500 12.47 -13.49 -6.36
C ALA A 500 12.03 -13.07 -4.94
N ILE A 501 10.79 -13.38 -4.55
CA ILE A 501 10.28 -13.18 -3.17
C ILE A 501 11.08 -14.02 -2.17
N ALA A 502 11.43 -15.26 -2.50
CA ALA A 502 12.28 -16.08 -1.62
C ALA A 502 13.71 -15.52 -1.48
N ALA A 503 14.22 -14.80 -2.48
CA ALA A 503 15.51 -14.12 -2.43
C ALA A 503 15.46 -12.76 -1.71
N ARG A 504 14.37 -11.98 -1.85
CA ARG A 504 14.13 -10.72 -1.13
C ARG A 504 12.68 -10.58 -0.61
N PRO A 505 12.29 -11.26 0.49
CA PRO A 505 10.92 -11.23 1.00
C PRO A 505 10.49 -9.90 1.66
N SER A 506 11.38 -8.91 1.77
CA SER A 506 11.09 -7.57 2.29
C SER A 506 11.16 -6.46 1.23
N ASP A 507 11.26 -6.83 -0.06
CA ASP A 507 11.30 -5.88 -1.17
C ASP A 507 9.89 -5.62 -1.72
N ALA A 508 9.31 -4.49 -1.32
CA ALA A 508 7.98 -4.04 -1.74
C ALA A 508 7.82 -3.94 -3.28
N GLN A 509 8.91 -3.70 -4.03
CA GLN A 509 8.85 -3.57 -5.48
C GLN A 509 8.57 -4.91 -6.17
N ILE A 510 8.99 -6.04 -5.60
CA ILE A 510 8.68 -7.37 -6.12
C ILE A 510 7.17 -7.64 -5.98
N TYR A 511 6.60 -7.31 -4.82
CA TYR A 511 5.17 -7.43 -4.58
C TYR A 511 4.35 -6.48 -5.46
N ARG A 512 4.78 -5.23 -5.64
CA ARG A 512 4.15 -4.28 -6.58
C ARG A 512 4.13 -4.83 -8.01
N LEU A 513 5.24 -5.41 -8.48
CA LEU A 513 5.33 -5.97 -9.84
C LEU A 513 4.49 -7.24 -10.01
N LEU A 514 4.42 -8.10 -8.98
CA LEU A 514 3.52 -9.26 -8.96
C LEU A 514 2.04 -8.83 -8.95
N GLY A 515 1.69 -7.80 -8.17
CA GLY A 515 0.35 -7.24 -8.13
C GLY A 515 -0.07 -6.64 -9.48
N TYR A 516 0.83 -5.90 -10.13
CA TYR A 516 0.61 -5.38 -11.48
C TYR A 516 0.46 -6.50 -12.52
N HIS A 517 1.23 -7.59 -12.40
CA HIS A 517 1.05 -8.79 -13.23
C HIS A 517 -0.34 -9.41 -13.04
N HIS A 518 -0.79 -9.61 -11.79
CA HIS A 518 -2.15 -10.10 -11.51
C HIS A 518 -3.24 -9.18 -12.06
N TRP A 519 -3.07 -7.86 -11.93
CA TRP A 519 -3.98 -6.86 -12.50
C TRP A 519 -4.11 -7.00 -14.03
N LEU A 520 -2.99 -7.08 -14.76
CA LEU A 520 -3.01 -7.29 -16.22
C LEU A 520 -3.66 -8.63 -16.66
N ARG A 521 -3.78 -9.60 -15.74
CA ARG A 521 -4.46 -10.88 -15.96
C ARG A 521 -5.94 -10.85 -15.52
N GLY A 522 -6.43 -9.73 -14.98
CA GLY A 522 -7.78 -9.58 -14.45
C GLY A 522 -8.00 -10.17 -13.05
N ASP A 523 -6.94 -10.61 -12.37
CA ASP A 523 -7.00 -11.19 -11.03
C ASP A 523 -6.87 -10.10 -9.96
N VAL A 524 -7.89 -9.23 -9.91
CA VAL A 524 -7.93 -8.05 -9.03
C VAL A 524 -7.72 -8.41 -7.54
N PRO A 525 -8.30 -9.50 -6.98
CA PRO A 525 -8.06 -9.87 -5.59
C PRO A 525 -6.58 -10.18 -5.29
N LYS A 526 -5.89 -10.95 -6.15
CA LYS A 526 -4.45 -11.20 -5.95
C LYS A 526 -3.59 -9.97 -6.20
N ALA A 527 -4.04 -9.06 -7.07
CA ALA A 527 -3.39 -7.75 -7.23
C ALA A 527 -3.44 -6.96 -5.91
N ILE A 528 -4.61 -6.90 -5.28
CA ILE A 528 -4.81 -6.22 -3.98
C ILE A 528 -3.98 -6.87 -2.87
N ASP A 529 -4.00 -8.20 -2.71
CA ASP A 529 -3.17 -8.89 -1.71
C ASP A 529 -1.67 -8.54 -1.83
N ALA A 530 -1.17 -8.47 -3.07
CA ALA A 530 0.22 -8.11 -3.36
C ALA A 530 0.49 -6.62 -3.07
N PHE A 531 -0.40 -5.70 -3.44
CA PHE A 531 -0.25 -4.27 -3.14
C PHE A 531 -0.40 -3.94 -1.65
N VAL A 532 -1.30 -4.61 -0.93
CA VAL A 532 -1.40 -4.54 0.55
C VAL A 532 -0.11 -5.04 1.20
N THR A 533 0.51 -6.10 0.67
CA THR A 533 1.82 -6.54 1.15
C THR A 533 2.90 -5.49 0.86
N ALA A 534 2.86 -4.84 -0.31
CA ALA A 534 3.78 -3.77 -0.66
C ALA A 534 3.64 -2.54 0.26
N THR A 535 2.42 -2.07 0.57
CA THR A 535 2.20 -0.94 1.48
C THR A 535 2.56 -1.26 2.93
N VAL A 536 2.45 -2.53 3.37
CA VAL A 536 2.95 -2.96 4.69
C VAL A 536 4.48 -2.99 4.75
N LEU A 537 5.16 -3.27 3.63
CA LEU A 537 6.62 -3.29 3.54
C LEU A 537 7.24 -1.90 3.33
N GLN A 538 6.54 -1.00 2.65
CA GLN A 538 6.98 0.35 2.35
C GLN A 538 5.81 1.35 2.50
N PRO A 539 5.36 1.63 3.75
CA PRO A 539 4.19 2.45 4.00
C PRO A 539 4.37 3.92 3.59
N GLU A 540 5.61 4.38 3.39
CA GLU A 540 5.96 5.75 3.02
C GLU A 540 5.98 6.02 1.50
N ASP A 541 5.66 5.04 0.64
CA ASP A 541 5.56 5.25 -0.81
C ASP A 541 4.11 5.55 -1.22
N SER A 542 3.81 6.84 -1.46
CA SER A 542 2.48 7.33 -1.87
C SER A 542 1.89 6.54 -3.05
N ARG A 543 2.74 6.13 -3.99
CA ARG A 543 2.31 5.48 -5.25
C ARG A 543 1.81 4.07 -5.02
N LEU A 544 2.28 3.38 -3.97
CA LEU A 544 1.74 2.08 -3.58
C LEU A 544 0.30 2.24 -3.09
N TRP A 545 0.03 3.25 -2.26
CA TRP A 545 -1.31 3.59 -1.78
C TRP A 545 -2.23 4.07 -2.91
N GLY A 546 -1.76 4.97 -3.79
CA GLY A 546 -2.54 5.43 -4.94
C GLY A 546 -2.87 4.29 -5.92
N SER A 547 -1.94 3.37 -6.16
CA SER A 547 -2.19 2.17 -6.98
C SER A 547 -3.18 1.22 -6.31
N LEU A 548 -3.05 1.00 -5.00
CA LEU A 548 -3.97 0.17 -4.22
C LEU A 548 -5.39 0.75 -4.22
N GLY A 549 -5.55 2.08 -4.13
CA GLY A 549 -6.85 2.74 -4.26
C GLY A 549 -7.48 2.54 -5.65
N GLY A 550 -6.67 2.60 -6.71
CA GLY A 550 -7.12 2.27 -8.07
C GLY A 550 -7.59 0.82 -8.23
N LEU A 551 -6.93 -0.13 -7.55
CA LEU A 551 -7.35 -1.53 -7.54
C LEU A 551 -8.65 -1.75 -6.76
N TYR A 552 -8.83 -1.09 -5.61
CA TYR A 552 -10.09 -1.11 -4.87
C TYR A 552 -11.25 -0.53 -5.70
N LEU A 553 -11.04 0.59 -6.41
CA LEU A 553 -12.03 1.12 -7.37
C LEU A 553 -12.39 0.10 -8.45
N ALA A 554 -11.40 -0.60 -9.01
CA ALA A 554 -11.65 -1.62 -10.03
C ALA A 554 -12.40 -2.86 -9.50
N GLN A 555 -12.31 -3.15 -8.19
CA GLN A 555 -13.15 -4.15 -7.52
C GLN A 555 -14.55 -3.60 -7.17
N GLY A 556 -14.76 -2.28 -7.19
CA GLY A 556 -15.98 -1.61 -6.75
C GLY A 556 -16.02 -1.25 -5.25
N ASP A 557 -14.90 -1.43 -4.54
CA ASP A 557 -14.76 -1.06 -3.13
C ASP A 557 -14.39 0.42 -3.00
N THR A 558 -15.40 1.29 -3.07
CA THR A 558 -15.22 2.75 -3.01
C THR A 558 -14.77 3.24 -1.64
N GLU A 559 -15.06 2.52 -0.55
CA GLU A 559 -14.63 2.87 0.81
C GLU A 559 -13.12 2.68 0.96
N GLN A 560 -12.62 1.47 0.66
CA GLN A 560 -11.18 1.18 0.75
C GLN A 560 -10.37 1.96 -0.30
N ALA A 561 -10.96 2.24 -1.46
CA ALA A 561 -10.37 3.15 -2.44
C ALA A 561 -10.16 4.56 -1.86
N GLY A 562 -11.21 5.16 -1.28
CA GLY A 562 -11.13 6.49 -0.67
C GLY A 562 -10.09 6.56 0.46
N HIS A 563 -10.06 5.54 1.32
CA HIS A 563 -9.03 5.42 2.37
C HIS A 563 -7.61 5.34 1.77
N ALA A 564 -7.40 4.49 0.76
CA ALA A 564 -6.08 4.34 0.12
C ALA A 564 -5.61 5.61 -0.62
N PHE A 565 -6.51 6.34 -1.28
CA PHE A 565 -6.16 7.64 -1.86
C PHE A 565 -5.82 8.68 -0.78
N ASN A 566 -6.59 8.75 0.30
CA ASN A 566 -6.28 9.65 1.42
C ASN A 566 -4.93 9.31 2.07
N MET A 567 -4.57 8.02 2.20
CA MET A 567 -3.24 7.59 2.64
C MET A 567 -2.13 7.95 1.65
N SER A 568 -2.39 7.91 0.33
CA SER A 568 -1.44 8.42 -0.67
C SER A 568 -1.18 9.92 -0.48
N LEU A 569 -2.25 10.71 -0.29
CA LEU A 569 -2.21 12.16 -0.25
C LEU A 569 -1.69 12.73 1.08
N SER A 570 -1.79 11.97 2.18
CA SER A 570 -1.20 12.35 3.48
C SER A 570 0.33 12.17 3.53
N ILE A 571 0.90 11.37 2.62
CA ILE A 571 2.35 11.18 2.45
C ILE A 571 2.92 12.31 1.58
N GLU A 572 2.42 12.45 0.35
CA GLU A 572 2.80 13.53 -0.59
C GLU A 572 1.71 13.74 -1.65
N PRO A 573 1.62 14.94 -2.26
CA PRO A 573 0.71 15.20 -3.38
C PRO A 573 0.98 14.24 -4.56
N ASN A 574 -0.06 13.54 -5.02
CA ASN A 574 0.03 12.53 -6.06
C ASN A 574 -1.09 12.73 -7.09
N ALA A 575 -0.73 13.05 -8.34
CA ALA A 575 -1.70 13.41 -9.39
C ALA A 575 -2.69 12.28 -9.69
N GLY A 576 -2.23 11.02 -9.73
CA GLY A 576 -3.10 9.86 -9.94
C GLY A 576 -4.10 9.65 -8.80
N ALA A 577 -3.68 9.82 -7.54
CA ALA A 577 -4.58 9.74 -6.40
C ALA A 577 -5.58 10.92 -6.35
N LEU A 578 -5.13 12.14 -6.65
CA LEU A 578 -5.98 13.33 -6.78
C LEU A 578 -7.03 13.15 -7.87
N THR A 579 -6.63 12.70 -9.06
CA THR A 579 -7.54 12.50 -10.19
C THR A 579 -8.52 11.36 -9.92
N ASN A 580 -8.09 10.22 -9.36
CA ASN A 580 -9.01 9.13 -9.05
C ASN A 580 -10.02 9.52 -7.94
N LEU A 581 -9.56 10.17 -6.86
CA LEU A 581 -10.45 10.68 -5.81
C LEU A 581 -11.37 11.79 -6.34
N GLY A 582 -10.87 12.64 -7.24
CA GLY A 582 -11.64 13.65 -7.95
C GLY A 582 -12.74 13.04 -8.82
N THR A 583 -12.45 11.96 -9.54
CA THR A 583 -13.45 11.20 -10.31
C THR A 583 -14.51 10.58 -9.39
N MET A 584 -14.11 9.96 -8.27
CA MET A 584 -15.08 9.49 -7.27
C MET A 584 -16.00 10.62 -6.80
N LYS A 585 -15.43 11.79 -6.51
CA LYS A 585 -16.20 12.97 -6.05
C LYS A 585 -17.12 13.51 -7.14
N PHE A 586 -16.68 13.52 -8.40
CA PHE A 586 -17.50 13.87 -9.56
C PHE A 586 -18.70 12.92 -9.71
N ASP A 587 -18.47 11.60 -9.62
CA ASP A 587 -19.51 10.57 -9.74
C ASP A 587 -20.57 10.64 -8.62
N HIS A 588 -20.19 11.11 -7.43
CA HIS A 588 -21.11 11.40 -6.32
C HIS A 588 -21.79 12.78 -6.41
N GLY A 589 -21.51 13.56 -7.46
CA GLY A 589 -22.06 14.91 -7.66
C GLY A 589 -21.39 16.02 -6.84
N GLU A 590 -20.28 15.73 -6.15
CA GLU A 590 -19.49 16.70 -5.38
C GLU A 590 -18.56 17.53 -6.31
N TYR A 591 -19.11 18.11 -7.37
CA TYR A 591 -18.37 18.72 -8.48
C TYR A 591 -17.37 19.81 -8.07
N ALA A 592 -17.67 20.58 -7.01
CA ALA A 592 -16.75 21.60 -6.50
C ALA A 592 -15.48 20.96 -5.90
N VAL A 593 -15.65 19.91 -5.08
CA VAL A 593 -14.54 19.15 -4.49
C VAL A 593 -13.74 18.42 -5.58
N ALA A 594 -14.43 17.87 -6.58
CA ALA A 594 -13.79 17.27 -7.74
C ALA A 594 -12.92 18.29 -8.50
N ALA A 595 -13.44 19.49 -8.75
CA ALA A 595 -12.69 20.56 -9.42
C ALA A 595 -11.46 21.00 -8.61
N GLU A 596 -11.54 21.09 -7.28
CA GLU A 596 -10.37 21.39 -6.42
C GLU A 596 -9.28 20.30 -6.51
N LEU A 597 -9.67 19.02 -6.52
CA LEU A 597 -8.76 17.89 -6.64
C LEU A 597 -8.10 17.83 -8.03
N PHE A 598 -8.87 18.00 -9.11
CA PHE A 598 -8.33 18.07 -10.47
C PHE A 598 -7.45 19.31 -10.68
N GLN A 599 -7.80 20.46 -10.07
CA GLN A 599 -6.95 21.66 -10.11
C GLN A 599 -5.59 21.40 -9.47
N GLN A 600 -5.52 20.66 -8.36
CA GLN A 600 -4.25 20.23 -7.77
C GLN A 600 -3.48 19.27 -8.70
N ALA A 601 -4.16 18.32 -9.35
CA ALA A 601 -3.53 17.41 -10.32
C ALA A 601 -2.88 18.16 -11.50
N THR A 602 -3.56 19.17 -12.06
CA THR A 602 -2.98 20.02 -13.13
C THR A 602 -1.78 20.87 -12.70
N VAL A 603 -1.60 21.12 -11.40
CA VAL A 603 -0.39 21.81 -10.88
C VAL A 603 0.80 20.86 -10.76
N LEU A 604 0.55 19.57 -10.47
CA LEU A 604 1.59 18.54 -10.41
C LEU A 604 2.03 18.09 -11.82
N GLU A 605 1.07 17.89 -12.73
CA GLU A 605 1.29 17.35 -14.08
C GLU A 605 0.63 18.27 -15.14
N PRO A 606 1.19 19.47 -15.40
CA PRO A 606 0.56 20.51 -16.22
C PRO A 606 0.49 20.21 -17.72
N GLU A 607 1.15 19.14 -18.19
CA GLU A 607 1.17 18.71 -19.60
C GLU A 607 0.27 17.49 -19.88
N ASP A 608 -0.37 16.89 -18.86
CA ASP A 608 -1.36 15.83 -19.08
C ASP A 608 -2.72 16.43 -19.44
N TYR A 609 -3.22 16.12 -20.64
CA TYR A 609 -4.49 16.63 -21.14
C TYR A 609 -5.71 16.08 -20.38
N LEU A 610 -5.60 14.92 -19.73
CA LEU A 610 -6.69 14.30 -18.97
C LEU A 610 -7.01 15.09 -17.72
N HIS A 611 -6.00 15.55 -16.96
CA HIS A 611 -6.22 16.34 -15.74
C HIS A 611 -6.92 17.67 -16.06
N TRP A 612 -6.54 18.32 -17.17
CA TRP A 612 -7.21 19.54 -17.65
C TRP A 612 -8.63 19.27 -18.15
N GLY A 613 -8.87 18.14 -18.83
CA GLY A 613 -10.19 17.70 -19.26
C GLY A 613 -11.13 17.46 -18.08
N ASN A 614 -10.68 16.68 -17.08
CA ASN A 614 -11.43 16.37 -15.87
C ASN A 614 -11.76 17.64 -15.06
N LEU A 615 -10.81 18.57 -14.94
CA LEU A 615 -11.06 19.90 -14.35
C LEU A 615 -12.14 20.66 -15.12
N ALA A 616 -12.08 20.67 -16.46
CA ALA A 616 -13.06 21.33 -17.31
C ALA A 616 -14.46 20.72 -17.16
N ASP A 617 -14.56 19.39 -17.15
CA ASP A 617 -15.80 18.65 -16.96
C ASP A 617 -16.41 18.95 -15.58
N ALA A 618 -15.61 18.95 -14.50
CA ALA A 618 -16.05 19.27 -13.14
C ALA A 618 -16.54 20.72 -13.00
N LEU A 619 -15.84 21.69 -13.59
CA LEU A 619 -16.27 23.09 -13.62
C LEU A 619 -17.56 23.25 -14.45
N ALA A 620 -17.68 22.59 -15.61
CA ALA A 620 -18.87 22.62 -16.45
C ALA A 620 -20.09 21.89 -15.83
N ALA A 621 -19.86 20.97 -14.90
CA ALA A 621 -20.92 20.28 -14.19
C ALA A 621 -21.66 21.20 -13.19
N ALA A 622 -20.97 22.13 -12.52
CA ALA A 622 -21.58 23.01 -11.52
C ALA A 622 -21.94 24.41 -12.09
N PRO A 623 -23.21 24.87 -12.02
CA PRO A 623 -23.62 26.16 -12.59
C PRO A 623 -22.84 27.39 -12.09
N ALA A 624 -22.35 27.35 -10.85
CA ALA A 624 -21.57 28.44 -10.25
C ALA A 624 -20.16 28.60 -10.84
N THR A 625 -19.59 27.52 -11.39
CA THR A 625 -18.22 27.47 -11.93
C THR A 625 -18.15 27.22 -13.43
N ALA A 626 -19.27 26.91 -14.09
CA ALA A 626 -19.33 26.60 -15.51
C ALA A 626 -18.68 27.65 -16.44
N ALA A 627 -18.75 28.94 -16.09
CA ALA A 627 -18.08 30.01 -16.84
C ALA A 627 -16.54 29.91 -16.84
N GLN A 628 -15.96 29.18 -15.88
CA GLN A 628 -14.51 29.00 -15.75
C GLN A 628 -13.98 27.82 -16.59
N ALA A 629 -14.85 26.89 -17.02
CA ALA A 629 -14.46 25.66 -17.71
C ALA A 629 -13.79 25.87 -19.07
N GLN A 630 -14.02 27.03 -19.72
CA GLN A 630 -13.49 27.31 -21.06
C GLN A 630 -11.95 27.29 -21.13
N ALA A 631 -11.26 27.82 -20.12
CA ALA A 631 -9.79 27.88 -20.13
C ALA A 631 -9.16 26.47 -19.94
N PRO A 632 -9.60 25.63 -18.98
CA PRO A 632 -9.22 24.22 -18.92
C PRO A 632 -9.52 23.43 -20.20
N TYR A 633 -10.70 23.59 -20.84
CA TYR A 633 -10.98 22.92 -22.13
C TYR A 633 -10.01 23.36 -23.24
N LEU A 634 -9.66 24.64 -23.34
CA LEU A 634 -8.67 25.12 -24.31
C LEU A 634 -7.30 24.47 -24.10
N ARG A 635 -6.87 24.35 -22.83
CA ARG A 635 -5.59 23.70 -22.48
C ARG A 635 -5.62 22.20 -22.75
N ALA A 636 -6.71 21.51 -22.39
CA ALA A 636 -6.91 20.09 -22.68
C ALA A 636 -6.90 19.81 -24.19
N ALA A 637 -7.64 20.57 -24.99
CA ALA A 637 -7.70 20.41 -26.44
C ALA A 637 -6.36 20.70 -27.14
N HIS A 638 -5.57 21.64 -26.63
CA HIS A 638 -4.21 21.91 -27.11
C HIS A 638 -3.27 20.73 -26.85
N LEU A 639 -3.20 20.26 -25.60
CA LEU A 639 -2.34 19.16 -25.20
C LEU A 639 -2.74 17.83 -25.87
N ALA A 640 -4.04 17.54 -25.95
CA ALA A 640 -4.56 16.36 -26.64
C ALA A 640 -4.24 16.37 -28.14
N GLN A 641 -4.30 17.52 -28.81
CA GLN A 641 -3.85 17.66 -30.20
C GLN A 641 -2.36 17.34 -30.35
N GLN A 642 -1.50 17.87 -29.47
CA GLN A 642 -0.06 17.59 -29.51
C GLN A 642 0.24 16.09 -29.30
N TYR A 643 -0.47 15.43 -28.37
CA TYR A 643 -0.36 13.99 -28.16
C TYR A 643 -0.80 13.20 -29.41
N VAL A 644 -1.99 13.50 -29.94
CA VAL A 644 -2.56 12.81 -31.12
C VAL A 644 -1.71 13.03 -32.38
N ASP A 645 -1.07 14.18 -32.55
CA ASP A 645 -0.18 14.42 -33.70
C ASP A 645 0.99 13.43 -33.76
N VAL A 646 1.47 12.98 -32.59
CA VAL A 646 2.49 11.94 -32.42
C VAL A 646 1.87 10.53 -32.41
N ARG A 647 0.71 10.36 -31.75
CA ARG A 647 0.03 9.08 -31.46
C ARG A 647 -1.31 9.00 -32.18
N ARG A 648 -1.26 8.99 -33.52
CA ARG A 648 -2.43 9.02 -34.42
C ARG A 648 -3.29 7.76 -34.41
N ASP A 649 -2.81 6.70 -33.77
CA ASP A 649 -3.44 5.39 -33.59
C ASP A 649 -4.22 5.28 -32.27
N ASP A 650 -4.19 6.30 -31.41
CA ASP A 650 -4.90 6.36 -30.14
C ASP A 650 -6.34 6.87 -30.31
N ALA A 651 -7.28 5.94 -30.46
CA ALA A 651 -8.68 6.23 -30.71
C ALA A 651 -9.36 6.94 -29.52
N TYR A 652 -8.98 6.59 -28.30
CA TYR A 652 -9.48 7.23 -27.08
C TYR A 652 -9.05 8.71 -26.98
N ALA A 653 -7.78 9.00 -27.24
CA ALA A 653 -7.29 10.39 -27.25
C ALA A 653 -7.97 11.25 -28.33
N LEU A 654 -8.23 10.70 -29.52
CA LEU A 654 -9.01 11.36 -30.57
C LEU A 654 -10.48 11.61 -30.14
N ALA A 655 -11.10 10.66 -29.45
CA ALA A 655 -12.47 10.80 -28.97
C ALA A 655 -12.58 11.85 -27.84
N LEU A 656 -11.56 11.98 -26.99
CA LEU A 656 -11.47 13.05 -25.99
C LEU A 656 -11.18 14.42 -26.62
N LEU A 657 -10.29 14.51 -27.60
CA LEU A 657 -10.05 15.75 -28.35
C LEU A 657 -11.35 16.25 -29.01
N SER A 658 -12.16 15.34 -29.55
CA SER A 658 -13.50 15.61 -30.03
C SER A 658 -14.43 16.18 -28.95
N TRP A 659 -14.47 15.55 -27.77
CA TRP A 659 -15.27 16.00 -26.62
C TRP A 659 -14.89 17.41 -26.17
N TYR A 660 -13.59 17.70 -26.01
CA TYR A 660 -13.11 19.03 -25.63
C TYR A 660 -13.48 20.09 -26.70
N ARG A 661 -13.31 19.78 -27.98
CA ARG A 661 -13.69 20.67 -29.09
C ARG A 661 -15.19 20.91 -29.18
N ALA A 662 -16.02 19.93 -28.86
CA ALA A 662 -17.46 20.09 -28.80
C ALA A 662 -17.88 21.06 -27.68
N ASN A 663 -17.27 20.96 -26.50
CA ASN A 663 -17.48 21.91 -25.39
C ASN A 663 -16.96 23.33 -25.70
N LEU A 664 -15.94 23.47 -26.56
CA LEU A 664 -15.47 24.75 -27.09
C LEU A 664 -16.32 25.31 -28.24
N GLY A 665 -17.35 24.59 -28.70
CA GLY A 665 -18.20 24.98 -29.82
C GLY A 665 -17.60 24.73 -31.21
N GLU A 666 -16.44 24.07 -31.31
CA GLU A 666 -15.73 23.78 -32.57
C GLU A 666 -16.36 22.60 -33.35
N ARG A 667 -17.69 22.63 -33.59
CA ARG A 667 -18.50 21.53 -34.13
C ARG A 667 -17.85 20.76 -35.27
N ALA A 668 -17.34 21.45 -36.29
CA ALA A 668 -16.80 20.82 -37.49
C ALA A 668 -15.54 19.99 -37.20
N ARG A 669 -14.66 20.48 -36.33
CA ARG A 669 -13.43 19.79 -35.92
C ARG A 669 -13.76 18.62 -35.00
N ALA A 670 -14.63 18.84 -34.01
CA ALA A 670 -15.10 17.77 -33.13
C ALA A 670 -15.66 16.57 -33.89
N LEU A 671 -16.50 16.79 -34.92
CA LEU A 671 -17.04 15.71 -35.76
C LEU A 671 -15.95 15.01 -36.60
N GLN A 672 -14.94 15.74 -37.08
CA GLN A 672 -13.80 15.18 -37.80
C GLN A 672 -12.94 14.27 -36.90
N ASP A 673 -12.61 14.73 -35.69
CA ASP A 673 -11.83 13.97 -34.72
C ASP A 673 -12.59 12.71 -34.27
N LEU A 674 -13.92 12.82 -34.07
CA LEU A 674 -14.77 11.68 -33.72
C LEU A 674 -14.86 10.65 -34.84
N GLN A 675 -14.92 11.09 -36.09
CA GLN A 675 -14.89 10.20 -37.25
C GLN A 675 -13.54 9.48 -37.34
N ALA A 676 -12.42 10.18 -37.08
CA ALA A 676 -11.09 9.58 -37.04
C ALA A 676 -10.96 8.54 -35.91
N ALA A 677 -11.40 8.87 -34.69
CA ALA A 677 -11.44 7.93 -33.55
C ALA A 677 -12.17 6.63 -33.90
N ARG A 678 -13.38 6.76 -34.47
CA ARG A 678 -14.23 5.61 -34.84
C ARG A 678 -13.65 4.80 -36.01
N ALA A 679 -12.89 5.41 -36.89
CA ALA A 679 -12.27 4.73 -38.04
C ALA A 679 -11.09 3.80 -37.65
N LEU A 680 -10.46 4.05 -36.50
CA LEU A 680 -9.36 3.21 -35.99
C LEU A 680 -9.84 1.84 -35.47
N GLY A 681 -11.06 1.74 -34.98
CA GLY A 681 -11.68 0.49 -34.50
C GLY A 681 -11.11 -0.09 -33.19
N THR A 682 -10.08 0.54 -32.62
CA THR A 682 -9.55 0.24 -31.27
C THR A 682 -10.40 0.91 -30.18
N GLN A 683 -10.38 0.37 -28.94
CA GLN A 683 -11.08 0.93 -27.78
C GLN A 683 -12.58 1.23 -28.06
N ALA A 684 -13.24 0.34 -28.79
CA ALA A 684 -14.55 0.58 -29.40
C ALA A 684 -15.66 0.86 -28.37
N ALA A 685 -15.52 0.36 -27.13
CA ALA A 685 -16.47 0.60 -26.05
C ALA A 685 -16.37 2.04 -25.53
N GLU A 686 -15.15 2.49 -25.24
CA GLU A 686 -14.84 3.83 -24.74
C GLU A 686 -15.10 4.91 -25.79
N VAL A 687 -14.71 4.66 -27.04
CA VAL A 687 -14.97 5.55 -28.19
C VAL A 687 -16.47 5.67 -28.46
N ALA A 688 -17.26 4.60 -28.25
CA ALA A 688 -18.72 4.65 -28.38
C ALA A 688 -19.37 5.51 -27.27
N LEU A 689 -18.85 5.46 -26.04
CA LEU A 689 -19.31 6.33 -24.95
C LEU A 689 -19.01 7.80 -25.25
N TRP A 690 -17.76 8.15 -25.58
CA TRP A 690 -17.39 9.53 -25.94
C TRP A 690 -18.12 10.03 -27.20
N CYS A 691 -18.41 9.14 -28.17
CA CYS A 691 -19.30 9.44 -29.28
C CYS A 691 -20.71 9.82 -28.83
N ALA A 692 -21.33 9.03 -27.96
CA ALA A 692 -22.67 9.31 -27.44
C ALA A 692 -22.71 10.66 -26.72
N GLN A 693 -21.76 10.93 -25.82
CA GLN A 693 -21.68 12.20 -25.10
C GLN A 693 -21.47 13.40 -26.04
N THR A 694 -20.52 13.28 -26.98
CA THR A 694 -20.20 14.35 -27.93
C THR A 694 -21.36 14.67 -28.87
N LEU A 695 -21.99 13.67 -29.49
CA LEU A 695 -23.11 13.88 -30.40
C LEU A 695 -24.34 14.43 -29.66
N THR A 696 -24.53 14.04 -28.39
CA THR A 696 -25.56 14.59 -27.50
C THR A 696 -25.35 16.09 -27.28
N LEU A 697 -24.14 16.49 -26.89
CA LEU A 697 -23.77 17.91 -26.70
C LEU A 697 -23.91 18.71 -28.00
N LEU A 698 -23.61 18.10 -29.15
CA LEU A 698 -23.80 18.68 -30.48
C LEU A 698 -25.25 18.59 -30.99
N GLY A 699 -26.20 18.09 -30.20
CA GLY A 699 -27.63 18.01 -30.55
C GLY A 699 -28.01 16.94 -31.58
N ASP A 700 -27.08 16.08 -32.01
CA ASP A 700 -27.35 14.94 -32.89
C ASP A 700 -27.86 13.75 -32.07
N LYS A 701 -29.14 13.78 -31.73
CA LYS A 701 -29.81 12.73 -30.93
C LYS A 701 -29.80 11.36 -31.62
N ALA A 702 -29.90 11.32 -32.95
CA ALA A 702 -29.93 10.06 -33.70
C ALA A 702 -28.56 9.41 -33.75
N GLY A 703 -27.50 10.18 -34.05
CA GLY A 703 -26.12 9.72 -33.96
C GLY A 703 -25.73 9.31 -32.54
N ALA A 704 -26.16 10.07 -31.52
CA ALA A 704 -25.93 9.71 -30.11
C ALA A 704 -26.56 8.37 -29.73
N HIS A 705 -27.82 8.12 -30.11
CA HIS A 705 -28.51 6.85 -29.83
C HIS A 705 -27.79 5.65 -30.49
N ASN A 706 -27.36 5.79 -31.74
CA ASN A 706 -26.56 4.76 -32.43
C ASN A 706 -25.23 4.47 -31.70
N CYS A 707 -24.61 5.47 -31.08
CA CYS A 707 -23.40 5.29 -30.28
C CYS A 707 -23.68 4.69 -28.89
N VAL A 708 -24.84 4.97 -28.27
CA VAL A 708 -25.31 4.25 -27.07
C VAL A 708 -25.53 2.77 -27.37
N GLU A 709 -26.24 2.43 -28.46
CA GLU A 709 -26.40 1.04 -28.89
C GLU A 709 -25.05 0.35 -29.14
N SER A 710 -24.08 1.08 -29.73
CA SER A 710 -22.74 0.57 -29.95
C SER A 710 -22.02 0.29 -28.63
N ALA A 711 -22.11 1.17 -27.64
CA ALA A 711 -21.50 0.98 -26.32
C ALA A 711 -22.09 -0.26 -25.61
N LEU A 712 -23.41 -0.44 -25.66
CA LEU A 712 -24.10 -1.63 -25.12
C LEU A 712 -23.65 -2.92 -25.83
N LYS A 713 -23.55 -2.91 -27.17
CA LYS A 713 -23.05 -4.06 -27.96
C LYS A 713 -21.59 -4.40 -27.67
N GLN A 714 -20.79 -3.43 -27.25
CA GLN A 714 -19.40 -3.62 -26.80
C GLN A 714 -19.29 -3.99 -25.31
N GLY A 715 -20.39 -4.25 -24.62
CA GLY A 715 -20.41 -4.77 -23.24
C GLY A 715 -20.40 -3.71 -22.14
N ILE A 716 -20.61 -2.42 -22.46
CA ILE A 716 -20.79 -1.41 -21.40
C ILE A 716 -22.13 -1.66 -20.68
N PRO A 717 -22.16 -1.75 -19.34
CA PRO A 717 -23.41 -1.90 -18.60
C PRO A 717 -24.33 -0.68 -18.76
N GLN A 718 -25.64 -0.91 -18.90
CA GLN A 718 -26.65 0.14 -19.00
C GLN A 718 -26.53 1.18 -17.87
N GLN A 719 -26.35 0.72 -16.63
CA GLN A 719 -26.16 1.58 -15.45
C GLN A 719 -25.01 2.59 -15.60
N ARG A 720 -23.92 2.23 -16.31
CA ARG A 720 -22.79 3.15 -16.58
C ARG A 720 -23.15 4.21 -17.61
N ILE A 721 -24.02 3.88 -18.57
CA ILE A 721 -24.56 4.85 -19.55
C ILE A 721 -25.55 5.79 -18.85
N ASP A 722 -26.41 5.24 -18.00
CA ASP A 722 -27.43 5.98 -17.25
C ASP A 722 -26.82 6.99 -16.26
N ALA A 723 -25.63 6.71 -15.74
CA ALA A 723 -24.87 7.61 -14.88
C ALA A 723 -24.25 8.82 -15.61
N LEU A 724 -24.17 8.82 -16.95
CA LEU A 724 -23.51 9.91 -17.68
C LEU A 724 -24.35 11.19 -17.68
N LEU A 725 -23.89 12.18 -16.89
CA LEU A 725 -24.51 13.50 -16.73
C LEU A 725 -24.86 14.19 -18.05
N SER A 726 -24.01 14.05 -19.07
CA SER A 726 -24.22 14.60 -20.42
C SER A 726 -25.44 14.00 -21.14
N LEU A 727 -25.70 12.70 -20.94
CA LEU A 727 -26.85 11.98 -21.51
C LEU A 727 -28.13 12.21 -20.69
N GLN A 728 -28.01 12.26 -19.36
CA GLN A 728 -29.11 12.61 -18.45
C GLN A 728 -29.69 13.99 -18.77
N ARG A 729 -28.84 15.02 -18.89
CA ARG A 729 -29.24 16.42 -19.18
C ARG A 729 -30.05 16.58 -20.47
N HIS A 730 -29.92 15.66 -21.43
CA HIS A 730 -30.56 15.73 -22.74
C HIS A 730 -31.65 14.66 -22.97
N ALA A 731 -32.02 13.93 -21.92
CA ALA A 731 -33.09 12.93 -21.91
C ALA A 731 -32.95 11.82 -22.97
N LEU A 732 -31.71 11.35 -23.21
CA LEU A 732 -31.45 10.19 -24.08
C LEU A 732 -31.48 8.84 -23.35
N VAL A 733 -31.51 8.89 -22.01
CA VAL A 733 -31.71 7.73 -21.13
C VAL A 733 -33.14 7.79 -20.59
N GLY A 734 -33.87 6.67 -20.71
CA GLY A 734 -35.29 6.60 -20.41
C GLY A 734 -35.62 6.50 -18.92
N SER A 735 -36.62 7.26 -18.48
CA SER A 735 -37.23 7.13 -17.16
C SER A 735 -37.99 5.80 -17.00
N GLY A 736 -37.35 4.82 -16.36
CA GLY A 736 -37.97 3.60 -15.83
C GLY A 736 -36.96 2.90 -14.93
N VAL A 737 -37.21 2.65 -13.64
CA VAL A 737 -38.49 2.28 -13.02
C VAL A 737 -38.73 3.06 -11.72
N ARG A 738 -39.83 3.84 -11.66
CA ARG A 738 -40.66 3.83 -10.45
C ARG A 738 -41.84 2.92 -10.77
N LYS A 739 -41.92 1.80 -10.06
CA LYS A 739 -43.17 1.08 -9.84
C LYS A 739 -43.61 1.40 -8.42
N GLU A 740 -44.93 1.35 -8.26
CA GLU A 740 -45.71 1.74 -7.08
C GLU A 740 -45.26 1.05 -5.80
#